data_AF-A0A803KZJ8-F1
#
_entry.id   AF-A0A803KZJ8-F1
#
_cell.length_a   1.000
_cell.length_b   1.000
_cell.length_c   1.000
_cell.angle_alpha   90.00
_cell.angle_beta   90.00
_cell.angle_gamma   90.00
#
_symmetry.space_group_name_H-M   'P 1'
#
loop_
_entity.id
_entity.type
_entity.pdbx_description
1 polymer ?
#
loop_
_entity_poly.entity_id
_entity_poly.type
_entity_poly.pdbx_seq_one_letter_code
_entity_poly.pdbx_strand_id
1 'polypeptide(L)'
;MLEKIEEFEFEKVINEFEELSKNAGKVQEETLRKILEENAAAEYLQQVGLDGRTDSESFKQCVPIVIHKDLEPYIQRIMDGDSSPILTGKPIPTLSLSSGTTQGKRKFVPFNDQLFDNTMQIYHTSFAFRNREFPIKNGKALVFLYSSRQFITEGGLPAGTATTNVFRHPKYRKLMKGIQSQSCSPDEVIFGSDFHESLYCHLLCGLLNYNDVQIISSTFAHSLVQAFQTFEQIWENLCFDIRFGSLDDRVTDPITRAAMSKLLKPNPELADLIIEKCSGLSKWYGLIPELFPNAKYVYGIMTGSMEPYIKQLRRYAGWLPLVCADYGASEGWIAANVNPRSPPEEATFTVLPNIGYFEFIPLNETRNGGAEPKPVGLTEVKLGEEYEIILTNFAGLYRYRLGDAVKVMGFHNSTPELKFVCRQNLMLSINIDKNTEKDLQLAVEEASKLLIAEKIDLIDFTSHVDVTKEVGHYVIFWELSGEPDENVLKECCNCLDRSFADAGYVSSRKVGMIGPLELRIVKKETFYKILLHCLSMGNTLNQFKTPRCVGSNNKPEGSVEILKENEELNKNAGNEEFDPEKMIKEFEESSRNAGKIQAETLRKILEENASAEYLLEVGLNGRTDSESFKQCVPVVTHKDLEPYIQRIIKGETTPILTGKPFSSFSVSSGTTQGKRKFIPFNDQLFDNTTQVFLTTFAYRNREFPIKNGKALMLLYSSKPFLTEGGVPSATAATNVCGHRGYKDLLKKIRSQSCSPDEVICGSVFNQSLYCHLLCGLLSYNEIESIYSTFAHSIVQAFETFEQVWEDLCSDIRFGTLNDRVTDPNTRAAMSKLLKPNPDLADMITRKCSGLTNWYGLIPELFPNIKYVYGIMTGAMEPYIKQLRRYAGGVPLVCADYAASEGWIGANINPRSPPEEVTFAVIPNIGYYEFIPLNEGAEPKPVGLADVKLGEEYEIILTNFAGLYRYRLGDTVKVAGFHNSTPELKYVCRQNLMLCINIDKNTENDLQVAVEAASKLLVAEKVDLIDFTSHVDLTKEVGHYVIFWELSGEPDENVVKECCNCLDQSFVDMGYVSSRKAGMIGPLELRIVRKGTFNKILLHCLNMGNTPNQFKTPRYVGSNNMPIFEIVCDNVAKSYFSTAY
;
A
#
# COMPACT_ATOMS: atom_id res chain seq x y z
N MET A 1 12.99 14.84 -48.17
CA MET A 1 13.92 15.94 -47.84
C MET A 1 14.41 15.70 -46.42
N LEU A 2 15.68 15.32 -46.26
CA LEU A 2 16.33 15.27 -44.94
C LEU A 2 16.50 16.74 -44.51
N GLU A 3 15.76 17.18 -43.49
CA GLU A 3 16.04 18.46 -42.85
C GLU A 3 17.48 18.41 -42.33
N LYS A 4 18.36 19.25 -42.92
CA LYS A 4 19.68 19.51 -42.35
C LYS A 4 19.45 20.09 -40.96
N ILE A 5 19.79 19.31 -39.93
CA ILE A 5 19.89 19.81 -38.56
C ILE A 5 21.03 20.84 -38.57
N GLU A 6 20.71 22.12 -38.38
CA GLU A 6 21.71 23.17 -38.16
C GLU A 6 22.55 22.80 -36.95
N GLU A 7 23.89 22.80 -37.10
CA GLU A 7 24.80 22.54 -35.98
C GLU A 7 24.63 23.65 -34.91
N PHE A 8 24.43 23.25 -33.66
CA PHE A 8 24.34 24.18 -32.54
C PHE A 8 25.70 24.84 -32.29
N GLU A 9 25.81 26.13 -32.62
CA GLU A 9 27.03 26.93 -32.42
C GLU A 9 27.18 27.35 -30.94
N PHE A 10 27.67 26.43 -30.10
CA PHE A 10 27.83 26.71 -28.66
C PHE A 10 28.73 27.92 -28.36
N GLU A 11 29.74 28.20 -29.18
CA GLU A 11 30.58 29.40 -29.06
C GLU A 11 29.79 30.70 -29.21
N LYS A 12 28.78 30.71 -30.09
CA LYS A 12 27.90 31.88 -30.24
C LYS A 12 27.10 32.14 -28.96
N VAL A 13 26.55 31.09 -28.36
CA VAL A 13 25.79 31.17 -27.10
C VAL A 13 26.67 31.64 -25.94
N ILE A 14 27.92 31.16 -25.87
CA ILE A 14 28.90 31.63 -24.88
C ILE A 14 29.18 33.12 -25.10
N ASN A 15 29.47 33.54 -26.32
CA ASN A 15 29.74 34.95 -26.64
C ASN A 15 28.55 35.88 -26.31
N GLU A 16 27.32 35.45 -26.59
CA GLU A 16 26.10 36.17 -26.20
C GLU A 16 26.02 36.35 -24.67
N PHE A 17 26.31 35.29 -23.91
CA PHE A 17 26.36 35.35 -22.44
C PHE A 17 27.51 36.23 -21.92
N GLU A 18 28.68 36.19 -22.54
CA GLU A 18 29.82 37.06 -22.20
C GLU A 18 29.46 38.55 -22.38
N GLU A 19 28.75 38.92 -23.45
CA GLU A 19 28.31 40.31 -23.66
C GLU A 19 27.27 40.76 -22.64
N LEU A 20 26.32 39.88 -22.29
CA LEU A 20 25.32 40.15 -21.24
C LEU A 20 25.96 40.34 -19.87
N SER A 21 26.93 39.48 -19.52
CA SER A 21 27.59 39.49 -18.22
C SER A 21 28.61 40.63 -18.05
N LYS A 22 29.18 41.17 -19.14
CA LYS A 22 30.04 42.38 -19.07
C LYS A 22 29.27 43.62 -18.63
N ASN A 23 28.03 43.77 -19.08
CA ASN A 23 27.20 44.96 -18.86
C ASN A 23 25.98 44.68 -17.97
N ALA A 24 26.12 43.78 -16.98
CA ALA A 24 24.99 43.23 -16.23
C ALA A 24 24.06 44.30 -15.62
N GLY A 25 24.61 45.40 -15.08
CA GLY A 25 23.81 46.50 -14.52
C GLY A 25 22.93 47.20 -15.55
N LYS A 26 23.48 47.51 -16.74
CA LYS A 26 22.70 48.10 -17.85
C LYS A 26 21.64 47.13 -18.38
N VAL A 27 21.98 45.85 -18.48
CA VAL A 27 21.04 44.80 -18.90
C VAL A 27 19.89 44.66 -17.91
N GLN A 28 20.14 44.78 -16.60
CA GLN A 28 19.09 44.78 -15.57
C GLN A 28 18.13 45.97 -15.71
N GLU A 29 18.64 47.18 -15.96
CA GLU A 29 17.79 48.35 -16.21
C GLU A 29 16.93 48.20 -17.47
N GLU A 30 17.51 47.70 -18.56
CA GLU A 30 16.78 47.42 -19.80
C GLU A 30 15.73 46.31 -19.62
N THR A 31 16.05 45.29 -18.82
CA THR A 31 15.15 44.17 -18.54
C THR A 31 13.98 44.61 -17.68
N LEU A 32 14.24 45.40 -16.63
CA LEU A 32 13.16 46.00 -15.83
C LEU A 32 12.26 46.87 -16.71
N ARG A 33 12.85 47.74 -17.54
CA ARG A 33 12.09 48.58 -18.48
C ARG A 33 11.16 47.73 -19.36
N LYS A 34 11.67 46.66 -19.97
CA LYS A 34 10.87 45.72 -20.79
C LYS A 34 9.74 45.07 -20.01
N ILE A 35 10.00 44.59 -18.79
CA ILE A 35 8.98 43.98 -17.92
C ILE A 35 7.86 45.00 -17.62
N LEU A 36 8.23 46.24 -17.31
CA LEU A 36 7.28 47.29 -16.96
C LEU A 36 6.49 47.81 -18.18
N GLU A 37 7.13 47.93 -19.35
CA GLU A 37 6.46 48.29 -20.61
C GLU A 37 5.44 47.22 -21.02
N GLU A 38 5.83 45.95 -20.98
CA GLU A 38 4.96 44.82 -21.34
C GLU A 38 3.77 44.68 -20.39
N ASN A 39 4.01 44.96 -19.10
CA ASN A 39 3.00 44.83 -18.06
C ASN A 39 2.35 46.16 -17.68
N ALA A 40 2.51 47.24 -18.46
CA ALA A 40 1.97 48.56 -18.12
C ALA A 40 0.45 48.58 -17.91
N ALA A 41 -0.28 47.68 -18.58
CA ALA A 41 -1.72 47.52 -18.43
C ALA A 41 -2.14 46.69 -17.20
N ALA A 42 -1.21 46.12 -16.45
CA ALA A 42 -1.51 45.26 -15.31
C ALA A 42 -2.18 46.04 -14.17
N GLU A 43 -3.32 45.54 -13.68
CA GLU A 43 -4.08 46.10 -12.56
C GLU A 43 -3.19 46.35 -11.33
N TYR A 44 -2.32 45.39 -11.00
CA TYR A 44 -1.42 45.51 -9.85
C TYR A 44 -0.49 46.72 -9.95
N LEU A 45 0.13 46.95 -11.13
CA LEU A 45 1.04 48.08 -11.35
C LEU A 45 0.31 49.43 -11.33
N GLN A 46 -0.96 49.45 -11.75
CA GLN A 46 -1.81 50.64 -11.66
C GLN A 46 -2.19 50.94 -10.20
N GLN A 47 -2.52 49.92 -9.41
CA GLN A 47 -2.91 50.07 -8.00
C GLN A 47 -1.78 50.59 -7.11
N VAL A 48 -0.53 50.18 -7.39
CA VAL A 48 0.66 50.68 -6.66
C VAL A 48 1.13 52.05 -7.16
N GLY A 49 0.43 52.67 -8.12
CA GLY A 49 0.68 54.03 -8.58
C GLY A 49 1.95 54.18 -9.43
N LEU A 50 2.38 53.13 -10.14
CA LEU A 50 3.56 53.23 -11.01
C LEU A 50 3.27 54.12 -12.25
N ASP A 51 2.01 54.21 -12.67
CA ASP A 51 1.50 55.12 -13.71
C ASP A 51 2.29 55.07 -15.03
N GLY A 52 2.70 53.86 -15.45
CA GLY A 52 3.44 53.65 -16.70
C GLY A 52 4.91 54.11 -16.68
N ARG A 53 5.44 54.51 -15.52
CA ARG A 53 6.88 54.79 -15.34
C ARG A 53 7.68 53.50 -15.40
N THR A 54 8.86 53.56 -16.04
CA THR A 54 9.68 52.37 -16.33
C THR A 54 11.09 52.47 -15.78
N ASP A 55 11.41 53.51 -15.01
CA ASP A 55 12.70 53.70 -14.35
C ASP A 55 12.77 52.96 -13.00
N SER A 56 13.98 52.53 -12.65
CA SER A 56 14.27 51.74 -11.44
C SER A 56 13.96 52.51 -10.14
N GLU A 57 14.16 53.83 -10.11
CA GLU A 57 13.90 54.64 -8.91
C GLU A 57 12.40 54.71 -8.61
N SER A 58 11.58 55.06 -9.60
CA SER A 58 10.12 55.06 -9.48
C SER A 58 9.59 53.68 -9.14
N PHE A 59 10.13 52.62 -9.77
CA PHE A 59 9.76 51.25 -9.47
C PHE A 59 10.02 50.88 -8.00
N LYS A 60 11.23 51.15 -7.48
CA LYS A 60 11.58 50.84 -6.09
C LYS A 60 10.81 51.68 -5.06
N GLN A 61 10.36 52.88 -5.44
CA GLN A 61 9.57 53.76 -4.58
C GLN A 61 8.09 53.37 -4.53
N CYS A 62 7.50 52.98 -5.67
CA CYS A 62 6.07 52.72 -5.77
C CYS A 62 5.73 51.26 -5.48
N VAL A 63 6.57 50.32 -5.94
CA VAL A 63 6.28 48.89 -5.85
C VAL A 63 6.85 48.32 -4.53
N PRO A 64 6.00 47.76 -3.66
CA PRO A 64 6.44 47.17 -2.39
C PRO A 64 7.15 45.82 -2.61
N ILE A 65 7.99 45.45 -1.66
CA ILE A 65 8.52 44.08 -1.55
C ILE A 65 7.39 43.20 -1.00
N VAL A 66 7.12 42.08 -1.66
CA VAL A 66 5.97 41.22 -1.33
C VAL A 66 6.37 39.76 -1.13
N ILE A 67 5.53 39.04 -0.39
CA ILE A 67 5.54 37.59 -0.29
C ILE A 67 4.34 37.01 -1.05
N HIS A 68 4.31 35.68 -1.22
CA HIS A 68 3.22 35.03 -1.95
C HIS A 68 1.81 35.37 -1.44
N LYS A 69 1.64 35.48 -0.12
CA LYS A 69 0.35 35.82 0.50
C LYS A 69 -0.22 37.16 -0.01
N ASP A 70 0.64 38.11 -0.34
CA ASP A 70 0.21 39.42 -0.80
C ASP A 70 -0.31 39.37 -2.25
N LEU A 71 0.19 38.42 -3.06
CA LEU A 71 -0.23 38.20 -4.44
C LEU A 71 -1.34 37.15 -4.59
N GLU A 72 -1.61 36.37 -3.54
CA GLU A 72 -2.61 35.28 -3.53
C GLU A 72 -4.00 35.73 -4.01
N PRO A 73 -4.55 36.91 -3.63
CA PRO A 73 -5.85 37.36 -4.13
C PRO A 73 -5.90 37.57 -5.64
N TYR A 74 -4.82 38.06 -6.24
CA TYR A 74 -4.71 38.29 -7.69
C TYR A 74 -4.57 36.97 -8.44
N ILE A 75 -3.77 36.05 -7.89
CA ILE A 75 -3.55 34.71 -8.45
C ILE A 75 -4.85 33.89 -8.40
N GLN A 76 -5.63 34.01 -7.32
CA GLN A 76 -6.92 33.34 -7.21
C GLN A 76 -7.90 33.81 -8.29
N ARG A 77 -7.98 35.11 -8.57
CA ARG A 77 -8.82 35.62 -9.68
C ARG A 77 -8.42 35.02 -11.03
N ILE A 78 -7.12 34.90 -11.30
CA ILE A 78 -6.61 34.25 -12.52
C ILE A 78 -7.04 32.77 -12.53
N MET A 79 -6.95 32.07 -11.40
CA MET A 79 -7.40 30.68 -11.25
C MET A 79 -8.91 30.50 -11.46
N ASP A 80 -9.71 31.49 -11.10
CA ASP A 80 -11.17 31.50 -11.25
C ASP A 80 -11.59 31.88 -12.68
N GLY A 81 -10.64 32.21 -13.56
CA GLY A 81 -10.87 32.44 -15.00
C GLY A 81 -10.93 33.92 -15.40
N ASP A 82 -10.54 34.84 -14.52
CA ASP A 82 -10.41 36.26 -14.87
C ASP A 82 -9.25 36.47 -15.85
N SER A 83 -9.59 36.77 -17.11
CA SER A 83 -8.64 36.99 -18.20
C SER A 83 -8.23 38.46 -18.37
N SER A 84 -8.64 39.36 -17.46
CA SER A 84 -8.17 40.74 -17.46
C SER A 84 -6.66 40.81 -17.17
N PRO A 85 -5.95 41.88 -17.56
CA PRO A 85 -4.52 42.02 -17.27
C PRO A 85 -4.33 42.31 -15.76
N ILE A 86 -4.35 41.27 -14.93
CA ILE A 86 -4.25 41.43 -13.47
C ILE A 86 -2.79 41.67 -13.04
N LEU A 87 -1.93 40.68 -13.31
CA LEU A 87 -0.51 40.70 -12.95
C LEU A 87 0.41 40.97 -14.15
N THR A 88 -0.05 40.69 -15.37
CA THR A 88 0.74 40.88 -16.60
C THR A 88 -0.17 41.32 -17.74
N GLY A 89 0.39 42.06 -18.71
CA GLY A 89 -0.31 42.42 -19.94
C GLY A 89 -0.41 41.27 -20.94
N LYS A 90 0.30 40.16 -20.72
CA LYS A 90 0.27 38.96 -21.57
C LYS A 90 -0.60 37.84 -20.99
N PRO A 91 -1.13 36.94 -21.84
CA PRO A 91 -1.89 35.78 -21.37
C PRO A 91 -1.06 34.88 -20.45
N ILE A 92 -1.72 34.31 -19.43
CA ILE A 92 -1.18 33.26 -18.56
C ILE A 92 -1.81 31.93 -19.00
N PRO A 93 -1.13 31.13 -19.86
CA PRO A 93 -1.69 29.88 -20.38
C PRO A 93 -1.70 28.76 -19.34
N THR A 94 -0.80 28.79 -18.35
CA THR A 94 -0.66 27.72 -17.35
C THR A 94 -0.24 28.29 -15.99
N LEU A 95 -0.52 27.53 -14.93
CA LEU A 95 -0.03 27.83 -13.58
C LEU A 95 1.01 26.79 -13.13
N SER A 96 2.07 27.27 -12.50
CA SER A 96 3.12 26.47 -11.90
C SER A 96 2.85 26.25 -10.41
N LEU A 97 2.87 25.00 -9.98
CA LEU A 97 2.79 24.60 -8.58
C LEU A 97 4.19 24.68 -7.95
N SER A 98 4.34 25.47 -6.89
CA SER A 98 5.57 25.52 -6.10
C SER A 98 5.59 24.40 -5.05
N SER A 99 6.79 23.86 -4.80
CA SER A 99 7.04 22.92 -3.70
C SER A 99 7.10 23.62 -2.33
N GLY A 100 7.23 24.94 -2.28
CA GLY A 100 7.18 25.69 -1.03
C GLY A 100 5.73 25.88 -0.58
N THR A 101 5.34 25.35 0.57
CA THR A 101 4.01 25.57 1.16
C THR A 101 3.99 26.82 2.04
N THR A 102 3.06 27.73 1.83
CA THR A 102 2.69 28.74 2.82
C THR A 102 1.52 28.17 3.64
N GLN A 103 1.72 27.95 4.93
CA GLN A 103 0.66 27.47 5.84
C GLN A 103 0.01 26.13 5.42
N GLY A 104 0.78 25.21 4.83
CA GLY A 104 0.27 23.90 4.38
C GLY A 104 -0.46 23.89 3.03
N LYS A 105 -0.63 25.04 2.35
CA LYS A 105 -1.18 25.11 0.98
C LYS A 105 -0.07 25.30 -0.06
N ARG A 106 -0.20 24.63 -1.22
CA ARG A 106 0.72 24.78 -2.37
C ARG A 106 0.59 26.19 -2.96
N LYS A 107 1.70 26.84 -3.28
CA LYS A 107 1.68 28.14 -3.97
C LYS A 107 1.43 27.95 -5.46
N PHE A 108 0.52 28.73 -6.01
CA PHE A 108 0.29 28.83 -7.45
C PHE A 108 1.09 30.00 -8.01
N VAL A 109 1.77 29.81 -9.13
CA VAL A 109 2.63 30.83 -9.73
C VAL A 109 2.30 30.97 -11.22
N PRO A 110 2.03 32.18 -11.72
CA PRO A 110 1.82 32.44 -13.14
C PRO A 110 2.98 31.95 -14.03
N PHE A 111 2.65 31.26 -15.13
CA PHE A 111 3.65 30.80 -16.11
C PHE A 111 3.22 31.15 -17.54
N ASN A 112 4.06 31.90 -18.25
CA ASN A 112 3.84 32.33 -19.63
C ASN A 112 4.99 31.96 -20.58
N ASP A 113 4.80 32.19 -21.87
CA ASP A 113 5.76 31.83 -22.92
C ASP A 113 7.14 32.52 -22.74
N GLN A 114 7.16 33.73 -22.16
CA GLN A 114 8.42 34.44 -21.91
C GLN A 114 9.25 33.74 -20.82
N LEU A 115 8.61 33.22 -19.76
CA LEU A 115 9.29 32.42 -18.76
C LEU A 115 9.84 31.10 -19.34
N PHE A 116 9.10 30.48 -20.28
CA PHE A 116 9.61 29.32 -21.01
C PHE A 116 10.86 29.67 -21.82
N ASP A 117 10.82 30.74 -22.61
CA ASP A 117 11.95 31.16 -23.46
C ASP A 117 13.19 31.53 -22.61
N ASN A 118 12.99 32.21 -21.47
CA ASN A 118 14.05 32.53 -20.51
C ASN A 118 14.67 31.27 -19.88
N THR A 119 13.85 30.26 -19.55
CA THR A 119 14.32 28.97 -19.02
C THR A 119 15.17 28.23 -20.06
N MET A 120 14.74 28.24 -21.33
CA MET A 120 15.49 27.63 -22.42
C MET A 120 16.83 28.33 -22.69
N GLN A 121 16.90 29.65 -22.50
CA GLN A 121 18.17 30.38 -22.59
C GLN A 121 19.18 29.88 -21.55
N ILE A 122 18.77 29.69 -20.29
CA ILE A 122 19.64 29.12 -19.25
C ILE A 122 20.13 27.72 -19.65
N TYR A 123 19.22 26.85 -20.10
CA TYR A 123 19.58 25.50 -20.52
C TYR A 123 20.59 25.51 -21.67
N HIS A 124 20.42 26.40 -22.65
CA HIS A 124 21.37 26.56 -23.75
C HIS A 124 22.72 27.09 -23.28
N THR A 125 22.73 28.12 -22.41
CA THR A 125 23.97 28.69 -21.86
C THR A 125 24.73 27.63 -21.06
N SER A 126 24.10 26.98 -20.09
CA SER A 126 24.80 25.96 -19.30
C SER A 126 25.20 24.76 -20.15
N PHE A 127 24.38 24.33 -21.12
CA PHE A 127 24.78 23.29 -22.06
C PHE A 127 26.01 23.69 -22.87
N ALA A 128 26.11 24.93 -23.35
CA ALA A 128 27.25 25.40 -24.13
C ALA A 128 28.57 25.29 -23.32
N PHE A 129 28.57 25.75 -22.07
CA PHE A 129 29.73 25.59 -21.17
C PHE A 129 30.03 24.12 -20.86
N ARG A 130 29.00 23.31 -20.57
CA ARG A 130 29.18 21.85 -20.35
C ARG A 130 29.75 21.15 -21.56
N ASN A 131 29.25 21.45 -22.75
CA ASN A 131 29.68 20.81 -23.99
C ASN A 131 31.12 21.21 -24.37
N ARG A 132 31.57 22.42 -23.98
CA ARG A 132 32.98 22.82 -24.13
C ARG A 132 33.92 21.94 -23.29
N GLU A 133 33.53 21.61 -22.05
CA GLU A 133 34.36 20.82 -21.13
C GLU A 133 34.18 19.30 -21.29
N PHE A 134 32.96 18.87 -21.61
CA PHE A 134 32.55 17.48 -21.82
C PHE A 134 31.83 17.33 -23.17
N PRO A 135 32.58 17.27 -24.29
CA PRO A 135 31.98 17.23 -25.63
C PRO A 135 31.07 16.02 -25.83
N ILE A 136 29.81 16.30 -26.13
CA ILE A 136 28.78 15.33 -26.53
C ILE A 136 28.71 15.30 -28.06
N LYS A 137 28.52 14.12 -28.62
CA LYS A 137 28.33 13.91 -30.07
C LYS A 137 26.86 13.55 -30.33
N ASN A 138 26.56 12.85 -31.43
CA ASN A 138 25.23 12.28 -31.73
C ASN A 138 24.78 11.17 -30.73
N GLY A 139 25.00 11.35 -29.42
CA GLY A 139 24.57 10.46 -28.36
C GLY A 139 23.18 10.79 -27.81
N LYS A 140 22.71 9.98 -26.87
CA LYS A 140 21.42 10.12 -26.17
C LYS A 140 21.63 10.44 -24.70
N ALA A 141 20.58 10.94 -24.06
CA ALA A 141 20.52 11.13 -22.62
C ALA A 141 19.58 10.10 -21.97
N LEU A 142 20.03 9.42 -20.92
CA LEU A 142 19.15 8.71 -20.01
C LEU A 142 18.63 9.72 -18.99
N VAL A 143 17.40 10.20 -19.17
CA VAL A 143 16.80 11.22 -18.32
C VAL A 143 15.64 10.62 -17.53
N PHE A 144 15.80 10.57 -16.20
CA PHE A 144 14.73 10.17 -15.28
C PHE A 144 13.82 11.37 -15.02
N LEU A 145 12.83 11.56 -15.91
CA LEU A 145 11.84 12.64 -15.82
C LEU A 145 10.45 12.07 -15.54
N TYR A 146 9.82 12.58 -14.49
CA TYR A 146 8.47 12.20 -14.09
C TYR A 146 7.57 13.44 -14.17
N SER A 147 6.65 13.45 -15.12
CA SER A 147 5.70 14.55 -15.27
C SER A 147 4.36 14.22 -14.62
N SER A 148 3.87 15.09 -13.73
CA SER A 148 2.52 14.92 -13.14
C SER A 148 1.41 15.03 -14.19
N ARG A 149 0.26 14.43 -13.87
CA ARG A 149 -1.02 14.89 -14.43
C ARG A 149 -1.19 16.39 -14.12
N GLN A 150 -1.43 17.19 -15.15
CA GLN A 150 -1.95 18.53 -14.95
C GLN A 150 -3.43 18.40 -14.56
N PHE A 151 -3.89 19.21 -13.63
CA PHE A 151 -5.31 19.37 -13.38
C PHE A 151 -5.79 20.71 -13.95
N ILE A 152 -7.09 20.82 -14.14
CA ILE A 152 -7.72 22.04 -14.64
C ILE A 152 -8.28 22.78 -13.41
N THR A 153 -7.94 24.06 -13.28
CA THR A 153 -8.51 24.98 -12.28
C THR A 153 -9.99 25.24 -12.56
N GLU A 154 -10.73 25.78 -11.59
CA GLU A 154 -12.15 26.11 -11.76
C GLU A 154 -12.39 27.07 -12.94
N GLY A 155 -11.47 28.00 -13.19
CA GLY A 155 -11.46 28.91 -14.33
C GLY A 155 -10.97 28.32 -15.66
N GLY A 156 -10.67 27.02 -15.71
CA GLY A 156 -10.29 26.34 -16.95
C GLY A 156 -8.79 26.37 -17.30
N LEU A 157 -7.91 26.96 -16.46
CA LEU A 157 -6.47 26.97 -16.68
C LEU A 157 -5.81 25.65 -16.24
N PRO A 158 -4.90 25.06 -17.03
CA PRO A 158 -4.10 23.93 -16.60
C PRO A 158 -3.06 24.34 -15.55
N ALA A 159 -2.95 23.56 -14.47
CA ALA A 159 -1.99 23.72 -13.40
C ALA A 159 -1.12 22.46 -13.26
N GLY A 160 0.19 22.66 -13.13
CA GLY A 160 1.18 21.58 -12.99
C GLY A 160 2.50 22.09 -12.43
N THR A 161 3.50 21.22 -12.26
CA THR A 161 4.83 21.66 -11.81
C THR A 161 5.50 22.57 -12.85
N ALA A 162 6.39 23.47 -12.43
CA ALA A 162 7.12 24.34 -13.36
C ALA A 162 7.88 23.53 -14.42
N THR A 163 8.52 22.43 -14.01
CA THR A 163 9.17 21.47 -14.93
C THR A 163 8.19 20.79 -15.88
N THR A 164 6.99 20.41 -15.42
CA THR A 164 5.93 19.84 -16.28
C THR A 164 5.48 20.84 -17.33
N ASN A 165 5.30 22.11 -16.96
CA ASN A 165 4.92 23.18 -17.89
C ASN A 165 5.99 23.39 -18.97
N VAL A 166 7.28 23.35 -18.60
CA VAL A 166 8.39 23.39 -19.56
C VAL A 166 8.38 22.19 -20.49
N PHE A 167 8.27 20.96 -19.96
CA PHE A 167 8.36 19.74 -20.78
C PHE A 167 7.18 19.55 -21.73
N ARG A 168 5.98 20.02 -21.35
CA ARG A 168 4.77 19.97 -22.19
C ARG A 168 4.71 21.10 -23.21
N HIS A 169 5.56 22.11 -23.10
CA HIS A 169 5.52 23.23 -24.02
C HIS A 169 5.87 22.78 -25.46
N PRO A 170 5.11 23.16 -26.50
CA PRO A 170 5.28 22.63 -27.86
C PRO A 170 6.68 22.84 -28.45
N LYS A 171 7.38 23.92 -28.04
CA LYS A 171 8.74 24.23 -28.52
C LYS A 171 9.83 23.36 -27.87
N TYR A 172 9.57 22.76 -26.70
CA TYR A 172 10.60 22.09 -25.88
C TYR A 172 11.34 21.00 -26.66
N ARG A 173 10.61 20.08 -27.30
CA ARG A 173 11.19 18.95 -28.03
C ARG A 173 12.12 19.40 -29.17
N LYS A 174 11.77 20.47 -29.87
CA LYS A 174 12.59 21.00 -30.97
C LYS A 174 13.90 21.59 -30.43
N LEU A 175 13.83 22.31 -29.32
CA LEU A 175 15.00 22.96 -28.71
C LEU A 175 15.95 21.93 -28.08
N MET A 176 15.43 20.91 -27.38
CA MET A 176 16.24 19.84 -26.80
C MET A 176 16.98 19.00 -27.85
N LYS A 177 16.38 18.81 -29.04
CA LYS A 177 17.07 18.22 -30.19
C LYS A 177 18.25 19.07 -30.66
N GLY A 178 18.10 20.40 -30.63
CA GLY A 178 19.16 21.34 -31.00
C GLY A 178 20.40 21.23 -30.11
N ILE A 179 20.21 21.03 -28.80
CA ILE A 179 21.32 20.84 -27.85
C ILE A 179 21.73 19.36 -27.63
N GLN A 180 21.46 18.47 -28.60
CA GLN A 180 21.92 17.07 -28.60
C GLN A 180 21.66 16.27 -27.31
N SER A 181 20.62 16.60 -26.56
CA SER A 181 20.28 15.97 -25.26
C SER A 181 18.97 15.19 -25.32
N GLN A 182 18.72 14.55 -26.47
CA GLN A 182 17.48 13.79 -26.66
C GLN A 182 17.40 12.61 -25.69
N SER A 183 16.29 12.53 -24.95
CA SER A 183 16.01 11.41 -24.05
C SER A 183 15.92 10.09 -24.82
N CYS A 184 16.47 9.01 -24.26
CA CYS A 184 16.29 7.65 -24.78
C CYS A 184 14.91 7.07 -24.45
N SER A 185 14.18 7.69 -23.51
CA SER A 185 12.84 7.27 -23.13
C SER A 185 11.77 7.96 -23.98
N PRO A 186 10.72 7.24 -24.41
CA PRO A 186 9.62 7.82 -25.18
C PRO A 186 8.75 8.74 -24.31
N ASP A 187 7.98 9.61 -24.97
CA ASP A 187 7.10 10.59 -24.29
C ASP A 187 6.09 9.87 -23.40
N GLU A 188 5.57 8.73 -23.83
CA GLU A 188 4.64 7.88 -23.09
C GLU A 188 5.21 7.42 -21.73
N VAL A 189 6.53 7.20 -21.64
CA VAL A 189 7.21 6.84 -20.38
C VAL A 189 7.41 8.08 -19.50
N ILE A 190 7.83 9.20 -20.08
CA ILE A 190 8.08 10.47 -19.36
C ILE A 190 6.79 11.05 -18.77
N PHE A 191 5.68 10.90 -19.51
CA PHE A 191 4.35 11.38 -19.13
C PHE A 191 3.45 10.26 -18.57
N GLY A 192 4.02 9.10 -18.25
CA GLY A 192 3.33 7.97 -17.64
C GLY A 192 2.69 8.35 -16.30
N SER A 193 1.55 7.73 -15.97
CA SER A 193 0.81 8.06 -14.74
C SER A 193 1.31 7.35 -13.50
N ASP A 194 2.06 6.25 -13.64
CA ASP A 194 2.65 5.51 -12.54
C ASP A 194 4.17 5.68 -12.51
N PHE A 195 4.69 6.11 -11.37
CA PHE A 195 6.11 6.37 -11.18
C PHE A 195 6.97 5.09 -11.30
N HIS A 196 6.52 3.98 -10.72
CA HIS A 196 7.29 2.73 -10.70
C HIS A 196 7.37 2.13 -12.11
N GLU A 197 6.27 2.19 -12.86
CA GLU A 197 6.24 1.80 -14.27
C GLU A 197 7.17 2.68 -15.11
N SER A 198 7.09 4.01 -14.95
CA SER A 198 7.96 4.94 -15.67
C SER A 198 9.44 4.73 -15.34
N LEU A 199 9.80 4.57 -14.06
CA LEU A 199 11.18 4.31 -13.64
C LEU A 199 11.72 3.01 -14.24
N TYR A 200 10.93 1.94 -14.20
CA TYR A 200 11.28 0.66 -14.82
C TYR A 200 11.56 0.84 -16.32
N CYS A 201 10.66 1.53 -17.02
CA CYS A 201 10.79 1.78 -18.45
C CYS A 201 11.96 2.72 -18.77
N HIS A 202 12.27 3.71 -17.93
CA HIS A 202 13.46 4.56 -18.08
C HIS A 202 14.74 3.73 -18.03
N LEU A 203 14.89 2.86 -17.03
CA LEU A 203 16.05 1.98 -16.91
C LEU A 203 16.15 1.05 -18.12
N LEU A 204 15.04 0.45 -18.54
CA LEU A 204 15.00 -0.43 -19.71
C LEU A 204 15.38 0.32 -21.01
N CYS A 205 14.84 1.51 -21.25
CA CYS A 205 15.23 2.37 -22.37
C CYS A 205 16.71 2.73 -22.32
N GLY A 206 17.25 3.02 -21.14
CA GLY A 206 18.68 3.24 -20.92
C GLY A 206 19.50 2.05 -21.41
N LEU A 207 19.22 0.86 -20.90
CA LEU A 207 19.93 -0.38 -21.25
C LEU A 207 19.83 -0.71 -22.75
N LEU A 208 18.65 -0.56 -23.37
CA LEU A 208 18.46 -0.77 -24.81
C LEU A 208 19.31 0.18 -25.66
N ASN A 209 19.66 1.35 -25.11
CA ASN A 209 20.48 2.36 -25.78
C ASN A 209 21.86 2.53 -25.12
N TYR A 210 22.36 1.51 -24.40
CA TYR A 210 23.51 1.66 -23.50
C TYR A 210 24.77 2.25 -24.16
N ASN A 211 25.02 1.93 -25.44
CA ASN A 211 26.13 2.47 -26.22
C ASN A 211 25.93 3.91 -26.66
N ASP A 212 24.68 4.36 -26.82
CA ASP A 212 24.37 5.72 -27.25
C ASP A 212 24.31 6.69 -26.07
N VAL A 213 24.08 6.21 -24.84
CA VAL A 213 23.93 7.04 -23.65
C VAL A 213 25.25 7.75 -23.31
N GLN A 214 25.25 9.08 -23.43
CA GLN A 214 26.37 9.96 -23.08
C GLN A 214 26.09 10.84 -21.86
N ILE A 215 24.81 11.03 -21.52
CA ILE A 215 24.38 11.84 -20.38
C ILE A 215 23.44 11.01 -19.53
N ILE A 216 23.64 11.02 -18.22
CA ILE A 216 22.67 10.47 -17.27
C ILE A 216 22.19 11.60 -16.39
N SER A 217 20.88 11.81 -16.31
CA SER A 217 20.36 12.96 -15.59
C SER A 217 18.99 12.77 -14.96
N SER A 218 18.73 13.58 -13.94
CA SER A 218 17.42 13.80 -13.35
C SER A 218 17.37 15.22 -12.77
N THR A 219 16.20 15.69 -12.37
CA THR A 219 16.05 17.00 -11.73
C THR A 219 16.85 17.08 -10.42
N PHE A 220 16.74 16.07 -9.56
CA PHE A 220 17.39 16.03 -8.25
C PHE A 220 18.30 14.81 -8.07
N ALA A 221 19.36 14.98 -7.29
CA ALA A 221 20.29 13.92 -6.88
C ALA A 221 19.57 12.69 -6.30
N HIS A 222 18.57 12.93 -5.45
CA HIS A 222 17.74 11.88 -4.84
C HIS A 222 17.14 10.92 -5.89
N SER A 223 16.57 11.45 -6.97
CA SER A 223 15.94 10.65 -8.02
C SER A 223 16.93 9.73 -8.75
N LEU A 224 18.18 10.19 -8.93
CA LEU A 224 19.24 9.37 -9.51
C LEU A 224 19.65 8.24 -8.56
N VAL A 225 19.86 8.56 -7.28
CA VAL A 225 20.15 7.55 -6.25
C VAL A 225 19.05 6.49 -6.22
N GLN A 226 17.80 6.93 -6.17
CA GLN A 226 16.64 6.03 -6.13
C GLN A 226 16.57 5.15 -7.38
N ALA A 227 16.83 5.71 -8.57
CA ALA A 227 16.81 4.94 -9.81
C ALA A 227 17.84 3.80 -9.80
N PHE A 228 19.06 4.07 -9.35
CA PHE A 228 20.12 3.05 -9.29
C PHE A 228 19.97 2.11 -8.11
N GLN A 229 19.45 2.54 -6.96
CA GLN A 229 19.03 1.63 -5.89
C GLN A 229 17.94 0.67 -6.34
N THR A 230 16.95 1.18 -7.10
CA THR A 230 15.90 0.35 -7.67
C THR A 230 16.51 -0.66 -8.65
N PHE A 231 17.42 -0.20 -9.53
CA PHE A 231 18.15 -1.08 -10.43
C PHE A 231 18.82 -2.26 -9.70
N GLU A 232 19.47 -2.04 -8.55
CA GLU A 232 20.07 -3.13 -7.75
C GLU A 232 19.08 -4.26 -7.41
N GLN A 233 17.79 -3.93 -7.30
CA GLN A 233 16.73 -4.87 -6.92
C GLN A 233 16.08 -5.57 -8.12
N ILE A 234 16.07 -4.94 -9.30
CA ILE A 234 15.27 -5.37 -10.46
C ILE A 234 16.09 -5.68 -11.72
N TRP A 235 17.42 -5.57 -11.67
CA TRP A 235 18.27 -5.74 -12.85
C TRP A 235 18.09 -7.11 -13.52
N GLU A 236 17.79 -8.17 -12.75
CA GLU A 236 17.50 -9.50 -13.30
C GLU A 236 16.21 -9.51 -14.14
N ASN A 237 15.16 -8.80 -13.70
CA ASN A 237 13.92 -8.63 -14.48
C ASN A 237 14.20 -7.84 -15.77
N LEU A 238 14.97 -6.77 -15.69
CA LEU A 238 15.36 -5.99 -16.87
C LEU A 238 16.13 -6.84 -17.88
N CYS A 239 17.05 -7.70 -17.42
CA CYS A 239 17.75 -8.65 -18.29
C CYS A 239 16.81 -9.70 -18.90
N PHE A 240 15.83 -10.19 -18.14
CA PHE A 240 14.81 -11.11 -18.65
C PHE A 240 14.01 -10.47 -19.79
N ASP A 241 13.53 -9.23 -19.58
CA ASP A 241 12.75 -8.50 -20.57
C ASP A 241 13.55 -8.25 -21.86
N ILE A 242 14.83 -7.86 -21.72
CA ILE A 242 15.74 -7.68 -22.85
C ILE A 242 15.98 -9.01 -23.57
N ARG A 243 16.21 -10.11 -22.84
CA ARG A 243 16.48 -11.43 -23.41
C ARG A 243 15.33 -11.92 -24.27
N PHE A 244 14.11 -11.84 -23.76
CA PHE A 244 12.92 -12.42 -24.41
C PHE A 244 12.12 -11.43 -25.24
N GLY A 245 12.45 -10.14 -25.17
CA GLY A 245 11.70 -9.10 -25.87
C GLY A 245 10.28 -8.92 -25.33
N SER A 246 10.03 -9.28 -24.07
CA SER A 246 8.73 -9.23 -23.42
C SER A 246 8.79 -8.28 -22.25
N LEU A 247 7.78 -7.44 -22.06
CA LEU A 247 7.77 -6.43 -21.02
C LEU A 247 7.12 -7.00 -19.74
N ASP A 248 7.80 -6.87 -18.60
CA ASP A 248 7.33 -7.30 -17.29
C ASP A 248 5.89 -6.82 -17.00
N ASP A 249 5.09 -7.69 -16.40
CA ASP A 249 3.66 -7.45 -16.14
C ASP A 249 3.42 -6.34 -15.11
N ARG A 250 4.47 -5.89 -14.40
CA ARG A 250 4.40 -4.70 -13.53
C ARG A 250 4.05 -3.42 -14.27
N VAL A 251 4.35 -3.33 -15.58
CA VAL A 251 3.97 -2.19 -16.40
C VAL A 251 2.54 -2.42 -16.85
N THR A 252 1.55 -1.86 -16.15
CA THR A 252 0.14 -2.11 -16.42
C THR A 252 -0.47 -1.11 -17.41
N ASP A 253 0.12 0.09 -17.54
CA ASP A 253 -0.41 1.14 -18.41
C ASP A 253 -0.36 0.75 -19.90
N PRO A 254 -1.51 0.60 -20.59
CA PRO A 254 -1.55 0.18 -21.98
C PRO A 254 -0.77 1.10 -22.94
N ILE A 255 -0.74 2.40 -22.68
CA ILE A 255 -0.06 3.38 -23.53
C ILE A 255 1.46 3.18 -23.43
N THR A 256 1.97 3.09 -22.20
CA THR A 256 3.38 2.81 -21.92
C THR A 256 3.80 1.43 -22.48
N ARG A 257 3.01 0.37 -22.23
CA ARG A 257 3.29 -0.96 -22.79
C ARG A 257 3.38 -0.94 -24.32
N ALA A 258 2.46 -0.25 -24.99
CA ALA A 258 2.46 -0.14 -26.45
C ALA A 258 3.63 0.69 -27.01
N ALA A 259 4.12 1.68 -26.26
CA ALA A 259 5.33 2.41 -26.62
C ALA A 259 6.59 1.55 -26.45
N MET A 260 6.70 0.84 -25.33
CA MET A 260 7.83 -0.03 -25.01
C MET A 260 7.90 -1.25 -25.93
N SER A 261 6.77 -1.85 -26.31
CA SER A 261 6.73 -3.00 -27.23
C SER A 261 7.29 -2.68 -28.63
N LYS A 262 7.33 -1.40 -29.03
CA LYS A 262 7.95 -0.97 -30.30
C LYS A 262 9.48 -0.91 -30.19
N LEU A 263 10.00 -0.70 -28.97
CA LEU A 263 11.43 -0.56 -28.69
C LEU A 263 12.06 -1.91 -28.32
N LEU A 264 11.32 -2.75 -27.60
CA LEU A 264 11.80 -4.00 -27.04
C LEU A 264 11.83 -5.10 -28.11
N LYS A 265 13.00 -5.72 -28.32
CA LYS A 265 13.22 -6.87 -29.19
C LYS A 265 14.08 -7.89 -28.45
N PRO A 266 13.88 -9.21 -28.65
CA PRO A 266 14.71 -10.22 -28.01
C PRO A 266 16.19 -10.00 -28.31
N ASN A 267 16.99 -9.82 -27.27
CA ASN A 267 18.43 -9.58 -27.35
C ASN A 267 19.18 -10.31 -26.21
N PRO A 268 19.37 -11.64 -26.33
CA PRO A 268 20.02 -12.44 -25.31
C PRO A 268 21.48 -12.02 -25.05
N GLU A 269 22.19 -11.55 -26.07
CA GLU A 269 23.59 -11.10 -25.96
C GLU A 269 23.73 -9.87 -25.06
N LEU A 270 22.85 -8.87 -25.23
CA LEU A 270 22.83 -7.69 -24.35
C LEU A 270 22.48 -8.08 -22.91
N ALA A 271 21.53 -8.99 -22.72
CA ALA A 271 21.18 -9.48 -21.40
C ALA A 271 22.36 -10.21 -20.72
N ASP A 272 23.08 -11.07 -21.45
CA ASP A 272 24.28 -11.76 -20.92
C ASP A 272 25.39 -10.77 -20.56
N LEU A 273 25.62 -9.75 -21.40
CA LEU A 273 26.58 -8.68 -21.14
C LEU A 273 26.25 -7.91 -19.85
N ILE A 274 24.97 -7.57 -19.64
CA ILE A 274 24.55 -6.86 -18.43
C ILE A 274 24.70 -7.76 -17.19
N ILE A 275 24.37 -9.05 -17.30
CA ILE A 275 24.55 -10.03 -16.22
C ILE A 275 26.02 -10.15 -15.83
N GLU A 276 26.92 -10.28 -16.80
CA GLU A 276 28.36 -10.35 -16.56
C GLU A 276 28.86 -9.10 -15.82
N LYS A 277 28.51 -7.91 -16.32
CA LYS A 277 28.90 -6.63 -15.72
C LYS A 277 28.37 -6.47 -14.30
N CYS A 278 27.09 -6.74 -14.07
CA CYS A 278 26.49 -6.60 -12.74
C CYS A 278 27.08 -7.60 -11.75
N SER A 279 27.32 -8.85 -12.17
CA SER A 279 27.89 -9.90 -11.31
C SER A 279 29.36 -9.62 -10.93
N GLY A 280 30.10 -8.89 -11.77
CA GLY A 280 31.50 -8.52 -11.52
C GLY A 280 31.67 -7.36 -10.53
N LEU A 281 30.61 -6.63 -10.19
CA LEU A 281 30.69 -5.43 -9.35
C LEU A 281 30.65 -5.76 -7.85
N SER A 282 31.65 -5.28 -7.11
CA SER A 282 31.59 -5.31 -5.65
C SER A 282 30.86 -4.08 -5.12
N LYS A 283 29.77 -4.32 -4.36
CA LYS A 283 28.94 -3.25 -3.78
C LYS A 283 28.49 -2.22 -4.81
N TRP A 284 28.24 -2.58 -6.08
CA TRP A 284 27.72 -1.65 -7.10
C TRP A 284 28.58 -0.40 -7.37
N TYR A 285 29.86 -0.42 -6.98
CA TYR A 285 30.75 0.72 -7.18
C TYR A 285 31.08 0.90 -8.66
N GLY A 286 30.87 2.09 -9.22
CA GLY A 286 31.10 2.34 -10.65
C GLY A 286 30.08 1.65 -11.56
N LEU A 287 28.88 1.35 -11.06
CA LEU A 287 27.80 0.75 -11.85
C LEU A 287 27.49 1.53 -13.14
N ILE A 288 27.40 2.85 -13.04
CA ILE A 288 27.04 3.72 -14.17
C ILE A 288 28.02 3.59 -15.34
N PRO A 289 29.33 3.82 -15.16
CA PRO A 289 30.28 3.71 -16.28
C PRO A 289 30.41 2.27 -16.80
N GLU A 290 30.17 1.25 -15.96
CA GLU A 290 30.13 -0.14 -16.43
C GLU A 290 28.94 -0.38 -17.37
N LEU A 291 27.73 0.05 -17.01
CA LEU A 291 26.55 -0.12 -17.87
C LEU A 291 26.59 0.79 -19.11
N PHE A 292 27.04 2.03 -18.94
CA PHE A 292 27.00 3.09 -19.95
C PHE A 292 28.43 3.57 -20.28
N PRO A 293 29.19 2.81 -21.07
CA PRO A 293 30.63 3.07 -21.28
C PRO A 293 30.93 4.40 -21.97
N ASN A 294 29.95 4.97 -22.68
CA ASN A 294 30.08 6.24 -23.38
C ASN A 294 29.57 7.45 -22.57
N ALA A 295 29.06 7.24 -21.35
CA ALA A 295 28.65 8.30 -20.46
C ALA A 295 29.81 9.28 -20.22
N LYS A 296 29.49 10.58 -20.18
CA LYS A 296 30.45 11.68 -20.00
C LYS A 296 30.33 12.32 -18.62
N TYR A 297 29.12 12.39 -18.09
CA TYR A 297 28.85 12.95 -16.77
C TYR A 297 27.46 12.54 -16.28
N VAL A 298 27.25 12.65 -14.97
CA VAL A 298 25.95 12.56 -14.30
C VAL A 298 25.50 13.97 -13.94
N TYR A 299 24.27 14.34 -14.30
CA TYR A 299 23.77 15.72 -14.21
C TYR A 299 22.47 15.83 -13.40
N GLY A 300 22.41 16.77 -12.47
CA GLY A 300 21.22 17.07 -11.68
C GLY A 300 21.49 18.11 -10.59
N ILE A 301 20.45 18.53 -9.88
CA ILE A 301 20.61 19.45 -8.73
C ILE A 301 21.16 18.63 -7.55
N MET A 302 22.36 18.99 -7.09
CA MET A 302 23.09 18.29 -6.02
C MET A 302 23.48 19.21 -4.85
N THR A 303 23.03 20.47 -4.84
CA THR A 303 23.33 21.47 -3.81
C THR A 303 22.21 21.58 -2.75
N GLY A 304 22.54 22.16 -1.59
CA GLY A 304 21.58 22.36 -0.49
C GLY A 304 21.05 21.04 0.06
N SER A 305 19.72 20.89 0.18
CA SER A 305 19.06 19.67 0.69
C SER A 305 19.45 18.35 -0.02
N MET A 306 20.08 18.45 -1.19
CA MET A 306 20.51 17.32 -2.02
C MET A 306 21.95 16.86 -1.78
N GLU A 307 22.76 17.64 -1.05
CA GLU A 307 24.17 17.32 -0.77
C GLU A 307 24.39 15.96 -0.10
N PRO A 308 23.54 15.49 0.84
CA PRO A 308 23.68 14.17 1.45
C PRO A 308 23.76 13.01 0.45
N TYR A 309 23.08 13.13 -0.70
CA TYR A 309 23.03 12.07 -1.71
C TYR A 309 24.31 11.97 -2.56
N ILE A 310 25.20 12.99 -2.51
CA ILE A 310 26.43 13.03 -3.32
C ILE A 310 27.31 11.82 -3.04
N LYS A 311 27.48 11.42 -1.77
CA LYS A 311 28.31 10.27 -1.38
C LYS A 311 27.84 8.99 -2.08
N GLN A 312 26.54 8.75 -2.08
CA GLN A 312 25.95 7.57 -2.70
C GLN A 312 25.97 7.65 -4.24
N LEU A 313 25.74 8.83 -4.80
CA LEU A 313 25.90 9.07 -6.24
C LEU A 313 27.33 8.78 -6.71
N ARG A 314 28.35 9.21 -5.95
CA ARG A 314 29.76 8.91 -6.26
C ARG A 314 30.03 7.41 -6.28
N ARG A 315 29.38 6.63 -5.41
CA ARG A 315 29.47 5.16 -5.43
C ARG A 315 29.00 4.61 -6.77
N TYR A 316 27.85 5.04 -7.30
CA TYR A 316 27.37 4.58 -8.61
C TYR A 316 28.15 5.15 -9.79
N ALA A 317 28.52 6.43 -9.73
CA ALA A 317 29.22 7.13 -10.81
C ALA A 317 30.69 6.68 -10.95
N GLY A 318 31.33 6.23 -9.86
CA GLY A 318 32.73 5.85 -9.86
C GLY A 318 33.62 7.02 -10.29
N TRP A 319 34.23 6.91 -11.48
CA TRP A 319 35.09 7.95 -12.05
C TRP A 319 34.34 9.03 -12.84
N LEU A 320 33.04 8.85 -13.12
CA LEU A 320 32.25 9.82 -13.89
C LEU A 320 32.08 11.14 -13.12
N PRO A 321 32.30 12.30 -13.78
CA PRO A 321 32.03 13.60 -13.19
C PRO A 321 30.57 13.77 -12.78
N LEU A 322 30.37 14.31 -11.57
CA LEU A 322 29.07 14.78 -11.09
C LEU A 322 28.95 16.29 -11.39
N VAL A 323 28.03 16.67 -12.27
CA VAL A 323 27.86 18.05 -12.74
C VAL A 323 26.56 18.62 -12.18
N CYS A 324 26.66 19.70 -11.40
CA CYS A 324 25.48 20.38 -10.86
C CYS A 324 24.67 21.06 -11.96
N ALA A 325 23.36 20.90 -11.89
CA ALA A 325 22.39 21.58 -12.74
C ALA A 325 22.17 23.05 -12.33
N ASP A 326 21.47 23.78 -13.19
CA ASP A 326 21.19 25.21 -13.04
C ASP A 326 20.36 25.55 -11.79
N TYR A 327 20.44 26.82 -11.38
CA TYR A 327 19.71 27.34 -10.22
C TYR A 327 18.40 28.03 -10.63
N GLY A 328 17.28 27.59 -10.04
CA GLY A 328 15.96 28.13 -10.28
C GLY A 328 14.90 27.70 -9.27
N ALA A 329 13.72 28.30 -9.38
CA ALA A 329 12.53 28.03 -8.59
C ALA A 329 11.26 28.02 -9.48
N SER A 330 10.10 27.69 -8.91
CA SER A 330 8.83 27.74 -9.67
C SER A 330 8.47 29.16 -10.11
N GLU A 331 8.98 30.17 -9.40
CA GLU A 331 8.89 31.60 -9.71
C GLU A 331 9.77 32.05 -10.89
N GLY A 332 10.75 31.24 -11.26
CA GLY A 332 11.64 31.51 -12.39
C GLY A 332 13.02 30.88 -12.21
N TRP A 333 13.69 30.59 -13.32
CA TRP A 333 15.11 30.24 -13.32
C TRP A 333 15.96 31.50 -13.14
N ILE A 334 17.13 31.36 -12.51
CA ILE A 334 17.91 32.49 -12.00
C ILE A 334 19.32 32.50 -12.58
N ALA A 335 20.02 31.38 -12.50
CA ALA A 335 21.44 31.33 -12.80
C ALA A 335 21.86 30.01 -13.45
N ALA A 336 22.82 30.09 -14.37
CA ALA A 336 23.38 28.95 -15.07
C ALA A 336 24.66 28.46 -14.38
N ASN A 337 24.92 27.15 -14.41
CA ASN A 337 26.25 26.63 -14.06
C ASN A 337 27.19 26.81 -15.26
N VAL A 338 28.13 27.76 -15.15
CA VAL A 338 29.17 28.05 -16.17
C VAL A 338 30.52 27.41 -15.85
N ASN A 339 30.64 26.79 -14.66
CA ASN A 339 31.85 26.13 -14.17
C ASN A 339 31.58 24.62 -13.96
N PRO A 340 31.31 23.84 -15.03
CA PRO A 340 30.80 22.48 -14.91
C PRO A 340 31.80 21.45 -14.39
N ARG A 341 33.09 21.81 -14.25
CA ARG A 341 34.12 20.97 -13.63
C ARG A 341 34.16 21.10 -12.11
N SER A 342 33.55 22.14 -11.53
CA SER A 342 33.53 22.32 -10.10
C SER A 342 32.79 21.15 -9.44
N PRO A 343 33.32 20.58 -8.35
CA PRO A 343 32.60 19.53 -7.63
C PRO A 343 31.28 20.10 -7.08
N PRO A 344 30.26 19.25 -6.88
CA PRO A 344 28.95 19.70 -6.39
C PRO A 344 29.00 20.57 -5.13
N GLU A 345 29.89 20.28 -4.20
CA GLU A 345 30.07 21.01 -2.94
C GLU A 345 30.61 22.44 -3.12
N GLU A 346 31.25 22.72 -4.26
CA GLU A 346 31.83 24.03 -4.62
C GLU A 346 31.07 24.68 -5.79
N ALA A 347 29.93 24.10 -6.20
CA ALA A 347 29.16 24.60 -7.32
C ALA A 347 28.69 26.05 -7.07
N THR A 348 28.95 26.89 -8.07
CA THR A 348 28.48 28.27 -8.14
C THR A 348 27.62 28.46 -9.39
N PHE A 349 26.67 29.38 -9.31
CA PHE A 349 25.71 29.65 -10.37
C PHE A 349 25.76 31.12 -10.76
N THR A 350 25.97 31.39 -12.03
CA THR A 350 26.15 32.75 -12.55
C THR A 350 24.82 33.29 -13.04
N VAL A 351 24.36 34.40 -12.47
CA VAL A 351 23.05 34.99 -12.78
C VAL A 351 23.02 35.51 -14.21
N LEU A 352 21.98 35.16 -14.97
CA LEU A 352 21.75 35.76 -16.29
C LEU A 352 20.98 37.07 -16.10
N PRO A 353 21.56 38.24 -16.42
CA PRO A 353 20.96 39.53 -16.08
C PRO A 353 19.74 39.90 -16.94
N ASN A 354 19.39 39.14 -17.98
CA ASN A 354 18.32 39.50 -18.92
C ASN A 354 17.01 38.71 -18.73
N ILE A 355 16.99 37.71 -17.85
CA ILE A 355 15.83 36.81 -17.69
C ILE A 355 14.81 37.29 -16.65
N GLY A 356 15.21 38.26 -15.84
CA GLY A 356 14.43 38.84 -14.75
C GLY A 356 15.20 39.98 -14.12
N TYR A 357 14.54 40.81 -13.33
CA TYR A 357 15.18 41.86 -12.54
C TYR A 357 15.38 41.37 -11.10
N PHE A 358 16.61 41.46 -10.60
CA PHE A 358 17.06 40.86 -9.35
C PHE A 358 17.54 41.92 -8.37
N GLU A 359 17.01 41.87 -7.15
CA GLU A 359 17.50 42.62 -5.99
C GLU A 359 17.88 41.65 -4.87
N PHE A 360 18.68 42.10 -3.91
CA PHE A 360 19.28 41.27 -2.87
C PHE A 360 19.18 41.94 -1.49
N ILE A 361 18.67 41.23 -0.49
CA ILE A 361 18.58 41.72 0.90
C ILE A 361 19.76 41.16 1.71
N PRO A 362 20.67 41.97 2.28
CA PRO A 362 21.77 41.48 3.11
C PRO A 362 21.29 40.75 4.37
N LEU A 363 21.84 39.57 4.66
CA LEU A 363 21.39 38.73 5.80
C LEU A 363 22.13 38.98 7.12
N ASN A 364 23.35 39.51 7.06
CA ASN A 364 24.14 39.79 8.26
C ASN A 364 23.54 40.89 9.14
N GLU A 365 22.76 41.80 8.55
CA GLU A 365 22.12 42.92 9.27
C GLU A 365 20.79 42.51 9.92
N THR A 366 20.09 41.53 9.36
CA THR A 366 18.79 41.02 9.88
C THR A 366 18.95 40.11 11.09
N ARG A 367 20.07 39.38 11.22
CA ARG A 367 20.34 38.49 12.36
C ARG A 367 20.55 39.23 13.69
N ASN A 368 20.96 40.49 13.64
CA ASN A 368 21.29 41.31 14.82
C ASN A 368 20.12 42.16 15.36
N GLY A 369 18.88 41.92 14.92
CA GLY A 369 17.69 42.62 15.45
C GLY A 369 17.55 44.09 15.04
N GLY A 370 18.23 44.51 13.96
CA GLY A 370 18.11 45.86 13.38
C GLY A 370 16.88 46.05 12.47
N ALA A 371 16.68 47.28 11.98
CA ALA A 371 15.65 47.63 10.99
C ALA A 371 15.80 46.80 9.69
N GLU A 372 14.72 46.59 8.93
CA GLU A 372 14.77 45.83 7.67
C GLU A 372 15.80 46.43 6.70
N PRO A 373 16.83 45.66 6.29
CA PRO A 373 17.91 46.17 5.46
C PRO A 373 17.42 46.48 4.04
N LYS A 374 17.96 47.55 3.44
CA LYS A 374 17.57 47.99 2.10
C LYS A 374 18.09 47.00 1.04
N PRO A 375 17.27 46.60 0.05
CA PRO A 375 17.74 45.76 -1.05
C PRO A 375 18.78 46.49 -1.90
N VAL A 376 19.77 45.73 -2.39
CA VAL A 376 20.78 46.17 -3.34
C VAL A 376 20.56 45.52 -4.71
N GLY A 377 20.99 46.16 -5.78
CA GLY A 377 20.89 45.62 -7.14
C GLY A 377 21.87 44.48 -7.43
N LEU A 378 21.67 43.78 -8.54
CA LEU A 378 22.50 42.64 -8.97
C LEU A 378 24.01 42.90 -8.94
N THR A 379 24.47 44.08 -9.34
CA THR A 379 25.90 44.44 -9.41
C THR A 379 26.42 45.12 -8.14
N GLU A 380 25.58 45.32 -7.14
CA GLU A 380 25.91 46.03 -5.88
C GLU A 380 26.20 45.06 -4.72
N VAL A 381 26.00 43.76 -4.93
CA VAL A 381 26.31 42.71 -3.96
C VAL A 381 27.82 42.63 -3.70
N LYS A 382 28.22 42.12 -2.54
CA LYS A 382 29.61 42.04 -2.11
C LYS A 382 30.08 40.59 -1.98
N LEU A 383 31.33 40.37 -2.37
CA LEU A 383 32.00 39.08 -2.24
C LEU A 383 31.97 38.58 -0.79
N GLY A 384 31.56 37.33 -0.61
CA GLY A 384 31.55 36.65 0.69
C GLY A 384 30.34 36.98 1.58
N GLU A 385 29.50 37.93 1.20
CA GLU A 385 28.26 38.24 1.93
C GLU A 385 27.10 37.31 1.51
N GLU A 386 26.17 37.12 2.45
CA GLU A 386 24.95 36.32 2.26
C GLU A 386 23.74 37.23 2.06
N TYR A 387 22.89 36.90 1.10
CA TYR A 387 21.74 37.68 0.69
C TYR A 387 20.49 36.80 0.51
N GLU A 388 19.30 37.36 0.71
CA GLU A 388 18.04 36.82 0.20
C GLU A 388 17.73 37.40 -1.17
N ILE A 389 17.25 36.56 -2.11
CA ILE A 389 16.91 37.00 -3.46
C ILE A 389 15.49 37.56 -3.53
N ILE A 390 15.37 38.73 -4.17
CA ILE A 390 14.12 39.32 -4.63
C ILE A 390 14.07 39.23 -6.16
N LEU A 391 12.96 38.73 -6.69
CA LEU A 391 12.73 38.55 -8.12
C LEU A 391 11.60 39.46 -8.63
N THR A 392 11.83 40.08 -9.78
CA THR A 392 10.80 40.64 -10.64
C THR A 392 10.85 39.96 -12.02
N ASN A 393 9.72 39.43 -12.50
CA ASN A 393 9.67 38.64 -13.73
C ASN A 393 8.58 39.10 -14.72
N PHE A 394 8.61 38.52 -15.92
CA PHE A 394 7.67 38.86 -17.00
C PHE A 394 6.23 38.38 -16.75
N ALA A 395 6.02 37.39 -15.86
CA ALA A 395 4.70 36.86 -15.55
C ALA A 395 3.97 37.63 -14.44
N GLY A 396 4.54 38.75 -13.97
CA GLY A 396 3.88 39.65 -13.04
C GLY A 396 4.18 39.39 -11.57
N LEU A 397 5.27 38.68 -11.25
CA LEU A 397 5.84 38.74 -9.92
C LEU A 397 6.71 40.00 -9.84
N TYR A 398 6.39 40.91 -8.93
CA TYR A 398 7.13 42.17 -8.74
C TYR A 398 7.70 42.24 -7.35
N ARG A 399 9.01 42.50 -7.24
CA ARG A 399 9.78 42.54 -5.98
C ARG A 399 9.39 41.41 -5.01
N TYR A 400 9.24 40.21 -5.57
CA TYR A 400 8.80 39.04 -4.87
C TYR A 400 9.96 38.40 -4.10
N ARG A 401 9.80 38.21 -2.79
CA ARG A 401 10.78 37.52 -1.94
C ARG A 401 10.77 36.03 -2.24
N LEU A 402 11.87 35.54 -2.78
CA LEU A 402 12.03 34.13 -3.10
C LEU A 402 12.18 33.27 -1.83
N GLY A 403 12.76 33.84 -0.78
CA GLY A 403 13.08 33.14 0.48
C GLY A 403 14.31 32.23 0.41
N ASP A 404 15.02 32.23 -0.73
CA ASP A 404 16.30 31.55 -0.88
C ASP A 404 17.44 32.45 -0.39
N ALA A 405 18.29 31.91 0.48
CA ALA A 405 19.53 32.53 0.91
C ALA A 405 20.69 32.07 0.03
N VAL A 406 21.48 33.01 -0.48
CA VAL A 406 22.63 32.77 -1.34
C VAL A 406 23.85 33.53 -0.85
N LYS A 407 25.03 32.98 -1.11
CA LYS A 407 26.32 33.61 -0.83
C LYS A 407 27.01 34.00 -2.12
N VAL A 408 27.52 35.22 -2.21
CA VAL A 408 28.31 35.65 -3.38
C VAL A 408 29.71 35.05 -3.26
N MET A 409 30.06 34.16 -4.19
CA MET A 409 31.36 33.48 -4.20
C MET A 409 32.36 34.11 -5.15
N GLY A 410 31.88 34.90 -6.10
CA GLY A 410 32.69 35.51 -7.15
C GLY A 410 31.84 36.36 -8.08
N PHE A 411 32.45 36.80 -9.18
CA PHE A 411 31.80 37.50 -10.27
C PHE A 411 32.32 36.95 -11.59
N HIS A 412 31.39 36.67 -12.51
CA HIS A 412 31.71 36.43 -13.91
C HIS A 412 31.51 37.74 -14.66
N ASN A 413 32.61 38.39 -15.05
CA ASN A 413 32.58 39.78 -15.50
C ASN A 413 31.92 40.69 -14.44
N SER A 414 30.75 41.28 -14.71
CA SER A 414 30.03 42.13 -13.74
C SER A 414 28.79 41.48 -13.12
N THR A 415 28.42 40.24 -13.49
CA THR A 415 27.31 39.52 -12.86
C THR A 415 27.80 38.59 -11.74
N PRO A 416 27.10 38.46 -10.61
CA PRO A 416 27.57 37.67 -9.48
C PRO A 416 27.47 36.16 -9.73
N GLU A 417 28.41 35.43 -9.13
CA GLU A 417 28.36 33.98 -8.96
C GLU A 417 27.83 33.64 -7.57
N LEU A 418 26.71 32.94 -7.53
CA LEU A 418 25.96 32.63 -6.32
C LEU A 418 26.19 31.17 -5.91
N LYS A 419 26.45 30.95 -4.62
CA LYS A 419 26.33 29.64 -3.98
C LYS A 419 25.05 29.59 -3.18
N PHE A 420 24.20 28.61 -3.47
CA PHE A 420 22.98 28.37 -2.68
C PHE A 420 23.35 28.00 -1.25
N VAL A 421 22.70 28.61 -0.26
CA VAL A 421 22.95 28.35 1.17
C VAL A 421 21.81 27.53 1.77
N CYS A 422 20.60 28.09 1.83
CA CYS A 422 19.42 27.42 2.39
C CYS A 422 18.13 28.19 2.04
N ARG A 423 16.96 27.67 2.41
CA ARG A 423 15.69 28.41 2.42
C ARG A 423 15.43 28.98 3.81
N GLN A 424 15.18 30.29 3.90
CA GLN A 424 15.07 30.98 5.20
C GLN A 424 13.90 30.54 6.09
N ASN A 425 12.79 30.09 5.49
CA ASN A 425 11.57 29.79 6.24
C ASN A 425 11.55 28.40 6.91
N LEU A 426 12.69 27.68 6.95
CA LEU A 426 12.84 26.35 7.53
C LEU A 426 13.97 26.37 8.58
N MET A 427 13.68 26.87 9.78
CA MET A 427 14.62 26.92 10.90
C MET A 427 14.13 26.10 12.09
N LEU A 428 15.05 25.45 12.80
CA LEU A 428 14.84 24.96 14.15
C LEU A 428 15.06 26.13 15.12
N SER A 429 14.08 26.36 15.98
CA SER A 429 14.10 27.42 16.98
C SER A 429 13.16 27.04 18.13
N ILE A 430 13.65 27.12 19.37
CA ILE A 430 12.84 26.95 20.58
C ILE A 430 12.70 28.26 21.35
N ASN A 431 13.78 29.04 21.43
CA ASN A 431 13.89 30.27 22.18
C ASN A 431 14.54 31.38 21.32
N ILE A 432 15.74 31.83 21.68
CA ILE A 432 16.50 32.84 20.90
C ILE A 432 17.35 32.19 19.80
N ASP A 433 17.48 30.86 19.84
CA ASP A 433 18.24 30.06 18.89
C ASP A 433 17.59 30.08 17.50
N LYS A 434 18.43 30.18 16.47
CA LYS A 434 18.01 30.19 15.07
C LYS A 434 18.92 29.29 14.25
N ASN A 435 18.66 27.98 14.32
CA ASN A 435 19.45 27.00 13.60
C ASN A 435 18.80 26.72 12.24
N THR A 436 19.57 26.95 11.18
CA THR A 436 19.14 26.72 9.80
C THR A 436 19.30 25.25 9.39
N GLU A 437 18.73 24.88 8.25
CA GLU A 437 18.99 23.58 7.60
C GLU A 437 20.50 23.30 7.44
N LYS A 438 21.30 24.34 7.18
CA LYS A 438 22.77 24.23 7.05
C LYS A 438 23.43 23.90 8.39
N ASP A 439 23.00 24.51 9.47
CA ASP A 439 23.55 24.23 10.81
C ASP A 439 23.25 22.79 11.23
N LEU A 440 22.04 22.31 10.92
CA LEU A 440 21.66 20.91 11.11
C LEU A 440 22.50 19.96 10.24
N GLN A 441 22.68 20.27 8.96
CA GLN A 441 23.50 19.47 8.02
C GLN A 441 24.94 19.31 8.55
N LEU A 442 25.57 20.41 8.96
CA LEU A 442 26.93 20.40 9.52
C LEU A 442 27.02 19.57 10.80
N ALA A 443 26.02 19.69 11.69
CA ALA A 443 25.97 18.88 12.91
C ALA A 443 25.85 17.38 12.61
N VAL A 444 24.98 17.01 11.66
CA VAL A 444 24.78 15.63 11.23
C VAL A 444 26.02 15.06 10.55
N GLU A 445 26.70 15.83 9.70
CA GLU A 445 27.95 15.42 9.06
C GLU A 445 29.04 15.12 10.09
N GLU A 446 29.24 15.99 11.07
CA GLU A 446 30.26 15.80 12.11
C GLU A 446 29.96 14.55 12.95
N ALA A 447 28.71 14.37 13.37
CA ALA A 447 28.30 13.19 14.13
C ALA A 447 28.38 11.89 13.31
N SER A 448 28.04 11.93 12.02
CA SER A 448 28.05 10.75 11.14
C SER A 448 29.45 10.17 10.92
N LYS A 449 30.53 10.95 11.12
CA LYS A 449 31.91 10.47 11.05
C LYS A 449 32.19 9.35 12.05
N LEU A 450 31.48 9.33 13.18
CA LEU A 450 31.62 8.29 14.20
C LEU A 450 31.10 6.92 13.71
N LEU A 451 30.18 6.90 12.75
CA LEU A 451 29.63 5.67 12.16
C LEU A 451 30.60 4.97 11.19
N ILE A 452 31.63 5.69 10.72
CA ILE A 452 32.62 5.15 9.76
C ILE A 452 33.35 3.93 10.34
N ALA A 453 33.66 3.94 11.65
CA ALA A 453 34.34 2.84 12.33
C ALA A 453 33.51 1.54 12.33
N GLU A 454 32.18 1.67 12.39
CA GLU A 454 31.22 0.56 12.36
C GLU A 454 30.85 0.12 10.94
N LYS A 455 31.37 0.80 9.90
CA LYS A 455 31.00 0.58 8.48
C LYS A 455 29.49 0.74 8.24
N ILE A 456 28.85 1.64 8.98
CA ILE A 456 27.43 1.98 8.84
C ILE A 456 27.33 3.33 8.13
N ASP A 457 26.50 3.40 7.11
CA ASP A 457 26.20 4.63 6.37
C ASP A 457 24.91 5.27 6.91
N LEU A 458 24.93 6.59 7.08
CA LEU A 458 23.71 7.38 7.23
C LEU A 458 23.01 7.46 5.86
N ILE A 459 21.81 6.88 5.77
CA ILE A 459 21.00 6.84 4.55
C ILE A 459 20.32 8.20 4.32
N ASP A 460 19.59 8.68 5.31
CA ASP A 460 18.92 9.98 5.25
C ASP A 460 18.58 10.50 6.66
N PHE A 461 18.21 11.78 6.78
CA PHE A 461 17.86 12.39 8.07
C PHE A 461 16.86 13.54 7.98
N THR A 462 16.16 13.80 9.08
CA THR A 462 15.31 14.99 9.26
C THR A 462 15.32 15.42 10.72
N SER A 463 14.67 16.54 11.03
CA SER A 463 14.60 17.09 12.38
C SER A 463 13.22 17.67 12.68
N HIS A 464 12.93 17.76 13.98
CA HIS A 464 11.70 18.33 14.52
C HIS A 464 12.01 19.06 15.82
N VAL A 465 11.24 20.09 16.12
CA VAL A 465 11.26 20.73 17.44
C VAL A 465 10.12 20.15 18.27
N ASP A 466 10.46 19.41 19.32
CA ASP A 466 9.48 18.87 20.25
C ASP A 466 9.27 19.86 21.40
N VAL A 467 8.09 20.47 21.45
CA VAL A 467 7.64 21.38 22.51
C VAL A 467 6.57 20.74 23.41
N THR A 468 6.36 19.43 23.32
CA THR A 468 5.35 18.72 24.14
C THR A 468 5.79 18.53 25.59
N LYS A 469 7.11 18.66 25.86
CA LYS A 469 7.70 18.64 27.21
C LYS A 469 7.80 20.06 27.77
N GLU A 470 7.87 20.20 29.10
CA GLU A 470 8.00 21.50 29.79
C GLU A 470 9.18 22.35 29.28
N VAL A 471 10.28 21.69 28.88
CA VAL A 471 11.40 22.32 28.19
C VAL A 471 11.49 21.68 26.81
N GLY A 472 11.26 22.48 25.76
CA GLY A 472 11.37 22.00 24.39
C GLY A 472 12.79 21.57 24.04
N HIS A 473 12.93 20.62 23.12
CA HIS A 473 14.23 20.12 22.67
C HIS A 473 14.22 19.75 21.19
N TYR A 474 15.41 19.62 20.61
CA TYR A 474 15.57 19.18 19.23
C TYR A 474 15.49 17.67 19.13
N VAL A 475 14.73 17.17 18.16
CA VAL A 475 14.65 15.76 17.80
C VAL A 475 15.24 15.60 16.40
N ILE A 476 16.26 14.75 16.26
CA ILE A 476 16.89 14.42 14.98
C ILE A 476 16.60 12.97 14.66
N PHE A 477 16.07 12.70 13.47
CA PHE A 477 15.76 11.36 12.98
C PHE A 477 16.82 10.91 11.97
N TRP A 478 17.42 9.74 12.19
CA TRP A 478 18.41 9.13 11.29
C TRP A 478 17.93 7.77 10.77
N GLU A 479 17.98 7.58 9.45
CA GLU A 479 17.89 6.25 8.83
C GLU A 479 19.29 5.74 8.54
N LEU A 480 19.63 4.54 9.03
CA LEU A 480 20.98 3.98 8.94
C LEU A 480 21.00 2.69 8.10
N SER A 481 22.13 2.39 7.48
CA SER A 481 22.32 1.16 6.68
C SER A 481 22.48 -0.11 7.51
N GLY A 482 22.65 0.03 8.82
CA GLY A 482 22.85 -1.05 9.80
C GLY A 482 22.62 -0.53 11.22
N GLU A 483 22.77 -1.41 12.20
CA GLU A 483 22.51 -1.11 13.62
C GLU A 483 23.84 -0.82 14.35
N PRO A 484 24.14 0.44 14.71
CA PRO A 484 25.32 0.78 15.50
C PRO A 484 25.13 0.43 16.99
N ASP A 485 26.24 0.21 17.68
CA ASP A 485 26.27 0.02 19.15
C ASP A 485 25.66 1.24 19.88
N GLU A 486 24.95 1.00 20.98
CA GLU A 486 24.31 2.06 21.78
C GLU A 486 25.29 3.12 22.27
N ASN A 487 26.54 2.74 22.58
CA ASN A 487 27.57 3.71 23.00
C ASN A 487 27.97 4.62 21.84
N VAL A 488 28.04 4.10 20.62
CA VAL A 488 28.31 4.89 19.42
C VAL A 488 27.14 5.84 19.15
N LEU A 489 25.89 5.38 19.26
CA LEU A 489 24.71 6.24 19.14
C LEU A 489 24.67 7.35 20.17
N LYS A 490 25.02 7.03 21.42
CA LYS A 490 25.09 8.03 22.50
C LYS A 490 26.17 9.07 22.20
N GLU A 491 27.32 8.66 21.69
CA GLU A 491 28.37 9.60 21.30
C GLU A 491 28.01 10.41 20.05
N CYS A 492 27.29 9.82 19.09
CA CYS A 492 26.67 10.54 17.96
C CYS A 492 25.70 11.62 18.47
N CYS A 493 24.82 11.28 19.41
CA CYS A 493 23.88 12.23 20.01
C CYS A 493 24.62 13.38 20.75
N ASN A 494 25.66 13.05 21.51
CA ASN A 494 26.50 14.05 22.17
C ASN A 494 27.26 14.93 21.16
N CYS A 495 27.70 14.35 20.04
CA CYS A 495 28.38 15.06 18.97
C CYS A 495 27.41 16.01 18.25
N LEU A 496 26.18 15.57 17.96
CA LEU A 496 25.11 16.40 17.42
C LEU A 496 24.84 17.61 18.31
N ASP A 497 24.61 17.40 19.61
CA ASP A 497 24.31 18.49 20.56
C ASP A 497 25.46 19.50 20.67
N ARG A 498 26.71 19.03 20.61
CA ARG A 498 27.91 19.91 20.66
C ARG A 498 28.18 20.65 19.34
N SER A 499 27.74 20.12 18.22
CA SER A 499 28.05 20.66 16.88
C SER A 499 27.19 21.85 16.50
N PHE A 500 26.07 22.07 17.19
CA PHE A 500 25.29 23.30 17.03
C PHE A 500 26.05 24.50 17.61
N ALA A 501 26.64 25.31 16.72
CA ALA A 501 27.50 26.44 17.08
C ALA A 501 26.73 27.75 17.35
N ASP A 502 25.42 27.78 17.12
CA ASP A 502 24.60 28.97 17.37
C ASP A 502 24.68 29.41 18.84
N ALA A 503 25.03 30.67 19.07
CA ALA A 503 25.21 31.20 20.42
C ALA A 503 23.91 31.17 21.24
N GLY A 504 22.76 31.32 20.57
CA GLY A 504 21.43 31.19 21.17
C GLY A 504 21.16 29.76 21.66
N TYR A 505 21.50 28.76 20.85
CA TYR A 505 21.39 27.34 21.21
C TYR A 505 22.32 26.97 22.36
N VAL A 506 23.62 27.30 22.24
CA VAL A 506 24.63 26.95 23.25
C VAL A 506 24.32 27.61 24.61
N SER A 507 23.91 28.88 24.61
CA SER A 507 23.54 29.56 25.85
C SER A 507 22.27 28.98 26.46
N SER A 508 21.22 28.78 25.65
CA SER A 508 19.93 28.23 26.11
C SER A 508 20.03 26.78 26.60
N ARG A 509 20.88 25.94 25.98
CA ARG A 509 21.20 24.58 26.48
C ARG A 509 21.92 24.61 27.82
N LYS A 510 22.87 25.54 28.02
CA LYS A 510 23.61 25.69 29.30
C LYS A 510 22.72 26.16 30.45
N VAL A 511 21.78 27.05 30.19
CA VAL A 511 20.85 27.57 31.21
C VAL A 511 19.59 26.71 31.37
N GLY A 512 19.49 25.58 30.64
CA GLY A 512 18.36 24.65 30.75
C GLY A 512 17.06 25.13 30.11
N MET A 513 17.11 26.15 29.23
CA MET A 513 15.96 26.66 28.48
C MET A 513 15.68 25.85 27.20
N ILE A 514 16.66 25.05 26.75
CA ILE A 514 16.49 24.00 25.73
C ILE A 514 16.90 22.67 26.37
N GLY A 515 16.04 21.65 26.24
CA GLY A 515 16.27 20.31 26.76
C GLY A 515 17.39 19.57 26.00
N PRO A 516 17.82 18.40 26.48
CA PRO A 516 18.81 17.59 25.77
C PRO A 516 18.33 17.19 24.38
N LEU A 517 19.22 17.28 23.40
CA LEU A 517 18.96 16.82 22.04
C LEU A 517 18.64 15.34 22.06
N GLU A 518 17.64 14.95 21.28
CA GLU A 518 17.19 13.57 21.13
C GLU A 518 17.51 13.05 19.73
N LEU A 519 18.34 12.00 19.65
CA LEU A 519 18.60 11.28 18.40
C LEU A 519 17.67 10.05 18.33
N ARG A 520 16.85 9.98 17.28
CA ARG A 520 15.95 8.85 17.00
C ARG A 520 16.40 8.10 15.76
N ILE A 521 16.63 6.80 15.89
CA ILE A 521 16.92 5.93 14.74
C ILE A 521 15.62 5.38 14.18
N VAL A 522 15.37 5.66 12.90
CA VAL A 522 14.20 5.17 12.17
C VAL A 522 14.55 3.93 11.35
N LYS A 523 13.53 3.12 11.05
CA LYS A 523 13.71 1.88 10.27
C LYS A 523 14.22 2.19 8.86
N LYS A 524 14.92 1.22 8.28
CA LYS A 524 15.24 1.23 6.86
C LYS A 524 13.95 1.42 6.05
N GLU A 525 14.03 2.21 4.98
CA GLU A 525 12.92 2.59 4.10
C GLU A 525 11.89 3.55 4.74
N THR A 526 12.15 4.14 5.91
CA THR A 526 11.25 5.14 6.49
C THR A 526 11.16 6.37 5.59
N PHE A 527 12.29 6.89 5.11
CA PHE A 527 12.29 8.03 4.19
C PHE A 527 11.69 7.68 2.83
N TYR A 528 11.80 6.41 2.42
CA TYR A 528 11.11 5.90 1.23
C TYR A 528 9.58 5.88 1.42
N LYS A 529 9.07 5.50 2.59
CA LYS A 529 7.63 5.61 2.92
C LYS A 529 7.17 7.07 2.94
N ILE A 530 7.96 7.99 3.48
CA ILE A 530 7.67 9.44 3.43
C ILE A 530 7.56 9.91 1.98
N LEU A 531 8.46 9.44 1.11
CA LEU A 531 8.38 9.70 -0.32
C LEU A 531 7.08 9.17 -0.92
N LEU A 532 6.73 7.90 -0.69
CA LEU A 532 5.49 7.30 -1.21
C LEU A 532 4.24 8.05 -0.74
N HIS A 533 4.21 8.45 0.53
CA HIS A 533 3.15 9.29 1.09
C HIS A 533 3.04 10.61 0.33
N CYS A 534 4.16 11.31 0.12
CA CYS A 534 4.20 12.55 -0.64
C CYS A 534 3.73 12.38 -2.09
N LEU A 535 4.06 11.26 -2.75
CA LEU A 535 3.57 10.92 -4.09
C LEU A 535 2.06 10.65 -4.09
N SER A 536 1.53 9.94 -3.08
CA SER A 536 0.09 9.67 -2.95
C SER A 536 -0.75 10.94 -2.77
N MET A 537 -0.18 11.98 -2.14
CA MET A 537 -0.78 13.31 -2.04
C MET A 537 -0.68 14.14 -3.34
N GLY A 538 -0.24 13.54 -4.45
CA GLY A 538 -0.16 14.17 -5.76
C GLY A 538 1.04 15.12 -5.94
N ASN A 539 2.12 14.95 -5.16
CA ASN A 539 3.42 15.55 -5.51
C ASN A 539 4.12 14.71 -6.59
N THR A 540 4.95 15.33 -7.42
CA THR A 540 5.85 14.57 -8.32
C THR A 540 7.19 14.29 -7.66
N LEU A 541 7.83 13.19 -8.05
CA LEU A 541 9.21 12.91 -7.63
C LEU A 541 10.17 14.05 -8.03
N ASN A 542 9.94 14.66 -9.19
CA ASN A 542 10.72 15.81 -9.68
C ASN A 542 10.57 17.08 -8.83
N GLN A 543 9.67 17.11 -7.86
CA GLN A 543 9.54 18.18 -6.87
C GLN A 543 9.83 17.74 -5.44
N PHE A 544 10.03 16.44 -5.21
CA PHE A 544 10.26 15.91 -3.88
C PHE A 544 11.63 16.34 -3.36
N LYS A 545 11.62 16.90 -2.14
CA LYS A 545 12.80 17.16 -1.33
C LYS A 545 12.47 16.71 0.08
N THR A 546 13.30 15.85 0.67
CA THR A 546 13.15 15.46 2.07
C THR A 546 13.19 16.72 2.93
N PRO A 547 12.13 17.04 3.69
CA PRO A 547 12.14 18.21 4.56
C PRO A 547 13.17 17.97 5.67
N ARG A 548 14.18 18.85 5.78
CA ARG A 548 15.21 18.72 6.83
C ARG A 548 14.76 19.23 8.19
N CYS A 549 13.81 20.17 8.20
CA CYS A 549 13.19 20.71 9.41
C CYS A 549 11.67 20.59 9.29
N VAL A 550 11.04 19.86 10.22
CA VAL A 550 9.59 19.66 10.27
C VAL A 550 9.02 20.50 11.42
N GLY A 551 8.43 21.65 11.08
CA GLY A 551 7.85 22.58 12.07
C GLY A 551 6.45 22.18 12.53
N SER A 552 6.03 22.66 13.70
CA SER A 552 4.67 22.47 14.24
C SER A 552 3.55 23.03 13.33
N ASN A 553 3.86 24.06 12.52
CA ASN A 553 2.94 24.70 11.57
C ASN A 553 3.11 24.22 10.11
N ASN A 554 4.16 23.45 9.80
CA ASN A 554 4.31 22.77 8.52
C ASN A 554 3.83 21.33 8.73
N LYS A 555 2.53 21.12 8.66
CA LYS A 555 1.93 19.78 8.62
C LYS A 555 1.88 19.30 7.16
N PRO A 556 2.83 18.49 6.67
CA PRO A 556 2.43 17.36 5.85
C PRO A 556 1.80 16.36 6.82
N GLU A 557 0.47 16.46 6.99
CA GLU A 557 -0.32 15.47 7.73
C GLU A 557 0.10 14.08 7.21
N GLY A 558 0.69 13.26 8.08
CA GLY A 558 1.30 11.97 7.73
C GLY A 558 2.83 11.85 7.87
N SER A 559 3.68 12.85 7.60
CA SER A 559 5.16 12.61 7.66
C SER A 559 5.69 12.47 9.08
N VAL A 560 5.20 13.29 10.02
CA VAL A 560 5.53 13.17 11.46
C VAL A 560 4.93 11.90 12.05
N GLU A 561 3.75 11.48 11.58
CA GLU A 561 3.10 10.23 11.98
C GLU A 561 3.90 9.03 11.48
N ILE A 562 4.34 9.00 10.21
CA ILE A 562 5.23 7.94 9.70
C ILE A 562 6.54 7.87 10.49
N LEU A 563 7.12 9.02 10.86
CA LEU A 563 8.32 9.07 11.70
C LEU A 563 8.07 8.54 13.13
N LYS A 564 6.88 8.78 13.71
CA LYS A 564 6.48 8.32 15.05
C LYS A 564 5.97 6.87 15.08
N GLU A 565 5.21 6.43 14.09
CA GLU A 565 4.71 5.05 13.94
C GLU A 565 5.85 4.07 13.73
N ASN A 566 6.88 4.44 12.97
CA ASN A 566 8.07 3.59 12.80
C ASN A 566 8.98 3.60 14.06
N GLU A 567 8.82 4.56 14.98
CA GLU A 567 9.49 4.59 16.29
C GLU A 567 8.85 3.60 17.28
N GLU A 568 7.52 3.54 17.35
CA GLU A 568 6.83 2.56 18.23
C GLU A 568 7.06 1.12 17.78
N LEU A 569 7.20 0.90 16.47
CA LEU A 569 7.59 -0.39 15.93
C LEU A 569 9.07 -0.74 16.17
N ASN A 570 9.94 0.18 16.60
CA ASN A 570 11.36 -0.08 16.91
C ASN A 570 11.59 -0.49 18.36
N LYS A 571 10.71 -0.12 19.30
CA LYS A 571 10.70 -0.76 20.64
C LYS A 571 10.29 -2.24 20.58
N ASN A 572 9.65 -2.66 19.49
CA ASN A 572 9.09 -4.00 19.32
C ASN A 572 9.67 -4.80 18.14
N ALA A 573 10.67 -4.28 17.41
CA ALA A 573 11.20 -4.96 16.22
C ALA A 573 12.72 -4.83 16.06
N GLY A 574 13.45 -5.25 17.09
CA GLY A 574 14.65 -6.03 16.78
C GLY A 574 14.24 -7.26 15.96
N ASN A 575 15.21 -7.95 15.35
CA ASN A 575 15.03 -9.30 14.80
C ASN A 575 14.64 -10.31 15.91
N GLU A 576 13.53 -10.07 16.61
CA GLU A 576 12.87 -11.07 17.42
C GLU A 576 12.23 -12.05 16.43
N GLU A 577 12.89 -13.18 16.28
CA GLU A 577 12.24 -14.45 16.06
C GLU A 577 10.85 -14.43 16.71
N PHE A 578 9.79 -14.68 15.92
CA PHE A 578 8.42 -14.73 16.46
C PHE A 578 8.44 -15.59 17.72
N ASP A 579 8.15 -14.98 18.87
CA ASP A 579 8.12 -15.67 20.15
C ASP A 579 6.66 -16.04 20.48
N PRO A 580 6.28 -17.33 20.37
CA PRO A 580 4.94 -17.79 20.71
C PRO A 580 4.57 -17.44 22.16
N GLU A 581 5.53 -17.48 23.09
CA GLU A 581 5.26 -17.23 24.50
C GLU A 581 4.98 -15.76 24.77
N LYS A 582 5.63 -14.84 24.04
CA LYS A 582 5.32 -13.41 24.07
C LYS A 582 3.88 -13.14 23.61
N MET A 583 3.47 -13.72 22.49
CA MET A 583 2.08 -13.58 21.98
C MET A 583 1.06 -14.13 22.96
N ILE A 584 1.33 -15.30 23.55
CA ILE A 584 0.47 -15.90 24.58
C ILE A 584 0.36 -14.94 25.77
N LYS A 585 1.48 -14.38 26.24
CA LYS A 585 1.50 -13.44 27.37
C LYS A 585 0.71 -12.16 27.09
N GLU A 586 0.83 -11.57 25.90
CA GLU A 586 0.03 -10.40 25.51
C GLU A 586 -1.48 -10.70 25.51
N PHE A 587 -1.87 -11.87 25.02
CA PHE A 587 -3.25 -12.32 25.10
C PHE A 587 -3.71 -12.59 26.55
N GLU A 588 -2.87 -13.20 27.39
CA GLU A 588 -3.15 -13.40 28.82
C GLU A 588 -3.38 -12.06 29.55
N GLU A 589 -2.58 -11.04 29.26
CA GLU A 589 -2.71 -9.72 29.89
C GLU A 589 -4.01 -9.01 29.47
N SER A 590 -4.34 -9.05 28.19
CA SER A 590 -5.57 -8.44 27.66
C SER A 590 -6.84 -9.18 28.13
N SER A 591 -6.80 -10.52 28.17
CA SER A 591 -7.94 -11.35 28.61
C SER A 591 -8.25 -11.26 30.10
N ARG A 592 -7.29 -10.85 30.96
CA ARG A 592 -7.55 -10.59 32.40
C ARG A 592 -8.35 -9.31 32.67
N ASN A 593 -8.33 -8.37 31.73
CA ASN A 593 -8.97 -7.05 31.87
C ASN A 593 -9.93 -6.77 30.72
N ALA A 594 -10.62 -7.80 30.22
CA ALA A 594 -11.35 -7.75 28.95
C ALA A 594 -12.35 -6.58 28.87
N GLY A 595 -13.11 -6.32 29.94
CA GLY A 595 -14.06 -5.20 29.98
C GLY A 595 -13.40 -3.82 29.89
N LYS A 596 -12.24 -3.63 30.56
CA LYS A 596 -11.48 -2.37 30.47
C LYS A 596 -10.87 -2.20 29.08
N ILE A 597 -10.28 -3.26 28.54
CA ILE A 597 -9.70 -3.25 27.19
C ILE A 597 -10.77 -2.97 26.13
N GLN A 598 -11.98 -3.52 26.26
CA GLN A 598 -13.10 -3.20 25.37
C GLN A 598 -13.47 -1.71 25.39
N ALA A 599 -13.51 -1.08 26.56
CA ALA A 599 -13.77 0.36 26.66
C ALA A 599 -12.66 1.19 26.00
N GLU A 600 -11.39 0.81 26.19
CA GLU A 600 -10.25 1.46 25.54
C GLU A 600 -10.24 1.27 24.01
N THR A 601 -10.55 0.07 23.54
CA THR A 601 -10.66 -0.24 22.11
C THR A 601 -11.81 0.51 21.46
N LEU A 602 -12.98 0.58 22.09
CA LEU A 602 -14.09 1.40 21.59
C LEU A 602 -13.68 2.86 21.49
N ARG A 603 -13.05 3.41 22.54
CA ARG A 603 -12.56 4.79 22.53
C ARG A 603 -11.60 5.03 21.35
N LYS A 604 -10.64 4.14 21.11
CA LYS A 604 -9.71 4.24 19.96
C LYS A 604 -10.44 4.23 18.61
N ILE A 605 -11.41 3.32 18.43
CA ILE A 605 -12.23 3.26 17.21
C ILE A 605 -12.97 4.58 16.99
N LEU A 606 -13.56 5.15 18.05
CA LEU A 606 -14.34 6.38 17.97
C LEU A 606 -13.46 7.63 17.78
N GLU A 607 -12.27 7.68 18.38
CA GLU A 607 -11.29 8.75 18.17
C GLU A 607 -10.79 8.76 16.72
N GLU A 608 -10.43 7.59 16.19
CA GLU A 608 -9.95 7.43 14.81
C GLU A 608 -11.02 7.79 13.77
N ASN A 609 -12.27 7.45 14.08
CA ASN A 609 -13.39 7.68 13.18
C ASN A 609 -14.24 8.91 13.54
N ALA A 610 -13.73 9.82 14.38
CA ALA A 610 -14.50 10.97 14.84
C ALA A 610 -15.02 11.88 13.72
N SER A 611 -14.36 11.87 12.56
CA SER A 611 -14.75 12.61 11.35
C SER A 611 -15.72 11.86 10.44
N ALA A 612 -16.08 10.61 10.76
CA ALA A 612 -16.95 9.80 9.92
C ALA A 612 -18.38 10.37 9.87
N GLU A 613 -18.89 10.60 8.66
CA GLU A 613 -20.23 11.14 8.40
C GLU A 613 -21.32 10.37 9.16
N TYR A 614 -21.27 9.03 9.13
CA TYR A 614 -22.23 8.19 9.84
C TYR A 614 -22.27 8.49 11.34
N LEU A 615 -21.11 8.69 12.00
CA LEU A 615 -21.06 8.99 13.44
C LEU A 615 -21.54 10.41 13.77
N LEU A 616 -21.39 11.35 12.83
CA LEU A 616 -21.94 12.70 12.95
C LEU A 616 -23.46 12.69 12.79
N GLU A 617 -24.00 11.94 11.82
CA GLU A 617 -25.44 11.84 11.56
C GLU A 617 -26.22 11.21 12.71
N VAL A 618 -25.67 10.17 13.34
CA VAL A 618 -26.27 9.55 14.54
C VAL A 618 -26.07 10.38 15.81
N GLY A 619 -25.42 11.56 15.71
CA GLY A 619 -25.31 12.54 16.79
C GLY A 619 -24.26 12.21 17.85
N LEU A 620 -23.28 11.34 17.54
CA LEU A 620 -22.20 11.02 18.49
C LEU A 620 -21.29 12.24 18.73
N ASN A 621 -21.07 13.06 17.70
CA ASN A 621 -20.42 14.38 17.77
C ASN A 621 -19.06 14.37 18.51
N GLY A 622 -18.21 13.38 18.22
CA GLY A 622 -16.87 13.25 18.81
C GLY A 622 -16.83 12.72 20.25
N ARG A 623 -17.96 12.27 20.82
CA ARG A 623 -17.97 11.56 22.10
C ARG A 623 -17.42 10.15 21.94
N THR A 624 -16.61 9.71 22.89
CA THR A 624 -15.84 8.46 22.81
C THR A 624 -16.15 7.47 23.93
N ASP A 625 -17.13 7.79 24.78
CA ASP A 625 -17.56 6.92 25.88
C ASP A 625 -18.64 5.90 25.46
N SER A 626 -18.64 4.74 26.11
CA SER A 626 -19.55 3.63 25.77
C SER A 626 -21.03 3.95 26.00
N GLU A 627 -21.37 4.79 26.97
CA GLU A 627 -22.77 5.14 27.25
C GLU A 627 -23.36 6.01 26.13
N SER A 628 -22.66 7.09 25.76
CA SER A 628 -23.02 7.93 24.63
C SER A 628 -23.08 7.12 23.33
N PHE A 629 -22.10 6.23 23.11
CA PHE A 629 -22.09 5.35 21.94
C PHE A 629 -23.33 4.47 21.88
N LYS A 630 -23.68 3.77 22.96
CA LYS A 630 -24.86 2.89 23.02
C LYS A 630 -26.19 3.63 22.90
N GLN A 631 -26.25 4.90 23.34
CA GLN A 631 -27.44 5.74 23.27
C GLN A 631 -27.66 6.33 21.86
N CYS A 632 -26.58 6.77 21.20
CA CYS A 632 -26.67 7.46 19.92
C CYS A 632 -26.59 6.52 18.72
N VAL A 633 -25.74 5.50 18.77
CA VAL A 633 -25.49 4.63 17.63
C VAL A 633 -26.48 3.45 17.66
N PRO A 634 -27.32 3.27 16.63
CA PRO A 634 -28.27 2.16 16.56
C PRO A 634 -27.56 0.84 16.24
N VAL A 635 -28.18 -0.28 16.65
CA VAL A 635 -27.79 -1.60 16.17
C VAL A 635 -28.28 -1.77 14.74
N VAL A 636 -27.38 -2.13 13.82
CA VAL A 636 -27.66 -2.12 12.37
C VAL A 636 -27.32 -3.45 11.70
N THR A 637 -27.88 -3.64 10.51
CA THR A 637 -27.57 -4.71 9.57
C THR A 637 -26.92 -4.14 8.32
N HIS A 638 -26.42 -5.01 7.43
CA HIS A 638 -25.87 -4.58 6.14
C HIS A 638 -26.84 -3.72 5.32
N LYS A 639 -28.15 -3.98 5.42
CA LYS A 639 -29.16 -3.22 4.67
C LYS A 639 -29.17 -1.74 5.07
N ASP A 640 -28.92 -1.46 6.34
CA ASP A 640 -28.94 -0.11 6.89
C ASP A 640 -27.69 0.67 6.49
N LEU A 641 -26.55 -0.02 6.33
CA LEU A 641 -25.29 0.58 5.86
C LEU A 641 -25.16 0.64 4.33
N GLU A 642 -26.01 -0.09 3.59
CA GLU A 642 -25.98 -0.17 2.12
C GLU A 642 -25.93 1.21 1.43
N PRO A 643 -26.71 2.24 1.83
CA PRO A 643 -26.65 3.54 1.18
C PRO A 643 -25.27 4.21 1.24
N TYR A 644 -24.57 4.06 2.38
CA TYR A 644 -23.22 4.58 2.58
C TYR A 644 -22.19 3.77 1.80
N ILE A 645 -22.30 2.45 1.82
CA ILE A 645 -21.43 1.54 1.07
C ILE A 645 -21.54 1.81 -0.44
N GLN A 646 -22.74 2.05 -0.97
CA GLN A 646 -22.96 2.35 -2.38
C GLN A 646 -22.32 3.67 -2.82
N ARG A 647 -22.24 4.67 -1.95
CA ARG A 647 -21.54 5.92 -2.22
C ARG A 647 -20.03 5.70 -2.36
N ILE A 648 -19.45 4.90 -1.45
CA ILE A 648 -18.04 4.50 -1.53
C ILE A 648 -17.76 3.68 -2.80
N ILE A 649 -18.65 2.73 -3.15
CA ILE A 649 -18.56 1.92 -4.37
C ILE A 649 -18.50 2.80 -5.63
N LYS A 650 -19.20 3.94 -5.64
CA LYS A 650 -19.22 4.93 -6.74
C LYS A 650 -18.03 5.89 -6.75
N GLY A 651 -17.12 5.79 -5.79
CA GLY A 651 -15.86 6.54 -5.77
C GLY A 651 -15.90 7.82 -4.94
N GLU A 652 -16.89 7.96 -4.05
CA GLU A 652 -16.90 9.07 -3.10
C GLU A 652 -15.79 8.88 -2.05
N THR A 653 -14.92 9.87 -1.89
CA THR A 653 -13.71 9.82 -1.05
C THR A 653 -13.84 10.57 0.28
N THR A 654 -15.03 11.10 0.58
CA THR A 654 -15.35 11.70 1.88
C THR A 654 -15.27 10.64 2.99
N PRO A 655 -15.01 11.01 4.25
CA PRO A 655 -14.94 10.07 5.36
C PRO A 655 -16.34 9.59 5.74
N ILE A 656 -16.92 8.65 4.97
CA ILE A 656 -18.32 8.22 5.15
C ILE A 656 -18.47 7.32 6.39
N LEU A 657 -17.76 6.19 6.44
CA LEU A 657 -17.82 5.24 7.57
C LEU A 657 -16.56 5.27 8.46
N THR A 658 -15.42 5.73 7.97
CA THR A 658 -14.17 5.83 8.74
C THR A 658 -13.43 7.13 8.41
N GLY A 659 -12.64 7.62 9.36
CA GLY A 659 -11.76 8.78 9.17
C GLY A 659 -10.47 8.46 8.40
N LYS A 660 -10.13 7.18 8.22
CA LYS A 660 -8.98 6.73 7.42
C LYS A 660 -9.40 6.32 6.00
N PRO A 661 -8.50 6.45 5.00
CA PRO A 661 -8.78 5.98 3.65
C PRO A 661 -9.08 4.48 3.60
N PHE A 662 -10.10 4.09 2.84
CA PHE A 662 -10.41 2.69 2.57
C PHE A 662 -9.34 2.06 1.66
N SER A 663 -8.85 0.86 2.02
CA SER A 663 -7.91 0.14 1.16
C SER A 663 -8.63 -0.70 0.11
N SER A 664 -9.72 -1.39 0.50
CA SER A 664 -10.47 -2.28 -0.38
C SER A 664 -11.82 -2.68 0.23
N PHE A 665 -12.64 -3.41 -0.53
CA PHE A 665 -13.77 -4.16 -0.01
C PHE A 665 -13.46 -5.66 0.06
N SER A 666 -13.82 -6.27 1.19
CA SER A 666 -14.00 -7.71 1.35
C SER A 666 -15.41 -8.09 0.94
N VAL A 667 -15.51 -8.96 -0.05
CA VAL A 667 -16.79 -9.41 -0.60
C VAL A 667 -17.21 -10.68 0.14
N SER A 668 -18.33 -10.60 0.87
CA SER A 668 -18.80 -11.73 1.70
C SER A 668 -19.55 -12.77 0.86
N SER A 669 -19.51 -14.03 1.30
CA SER A 669 -20.30 -15.13 0.72
C SER A 669 -21.79 -15.09 1.10
N GLY A 670 -22.18 -14.25 2.07
CA GLY A 670 -23.57 -14.11 2.49
C GLY A 670 -24.39 -13.27 1.51
N THR A 671 -25.27 -13.91 0.73
CA THR A 671 -26.15 -13.25 -0.23
C THR A 671 -27.47 -12.86 0.42
N THR A 672 -27.61 -11.60 0.82
CA THR A 672 -28.95 -11.01 1.01
C THR A 672 -29.54 -10.76 -0.38
N GLN A 673 -30.59 -11.49 -0.75
CA GLN A 673 -31.34 -11.30 -2.02
C GLN A 673 -30.51 -11.52 -3.30
N GLY A 674 -29.50 -12.39 -3.28
CA GLY A 674 -28.69 -12.69 -4.47
C GLY A 674 -27.63 -11.65 -4.84
N LYS A 675 -27.43 -10.60 -4.02
CA LYS A 675 -26.33 -9.62 -4.17
C LYS A 675 -25.23 -9.87 -3.14
N ARG A 676 -23.97 -9.66 -3.56
CA ARG A 676 -22.79 -9.79 -2.71
C ARG A 676 -22.72 -8.62 -1.74
N LYS A 677 -22.40 -8.88 -0.46
CA LYS A 677 -22.16 -7.83 0.56
C LYS A 677 -20.74 -7.29 0.42
N PHE A 678 -20.61 -5.97 0.41
CA PHE A 678 -19.32 -5.27 0.35
C PHE A 678 -18.96 -4.79 1.75
N ILE A 679 -17.97 -5.45 2.35
CA ILE A 679 -17.52 -5.18 3.71
C ILE A 679 -16.24 -4.35 3.65
N PRO A 680 -16.20 -3.16 4.28
CA PRO A 680 -15.01 -2.32 4.21
C PRO A 680 -13.78 -2.99 4.83
N PHE A 681 -12.62 -2.80 4.20
CA PHE A 681 -11.33 -3.33 4.64
C PHE A 681 -10.28 -2.21 4.64
N ASN A 682 -9.45 -2.18 5.68
CA ASN A 682 -8.34 -1.25 5.85
C ASN A 682 -7.13 -1.95 6.52
N ASP A 683 -5.97 -1.29 6.54
CA ASP A 683 -4.72 -1.83 7.08
C ASP A 683 -4.86 -2.20 8.58
N GLN A 684 -5.60 -1.42 9.36
CA GLN A 684 -5.85 -1.72 10.78
C GLN A 684 -6.64 -3.03 10.97
N LEU A 685 -7.63 -3.29 10.11
CA LEU A 685 -8.39 -4.54 10.12
C LEU A 685 -7.49 -5.74 9.75
N PHE A 686 -6.51 -5.55 8.85
CA PHE A 686 -5.49 -6.57 8.55
C PHE A 686 -4.60 -6.86 9.76
N ASP A 687 -4.13 -5.83 10.47
CA ASP A 687 -3.28 -6.00 11.66
C ASP A 687 -4.03 -6.72 12.79
N ASN A 688 -5.29 -6.35 13.02
CA ASN A 688 -6.18 -7.00 13.98
C ASN A 688 -6.42 -8.48 13.63
N THR A 689 -6.63 -8.78 12.34
CA THR A 689 -6.75 -10.16 11.83
C THR A 689 -5.46 -10.96 12.06
N THR A 690 -4.32 -10.32 11.80
CA THR A 690 -3.00 -10.91 12.01
C THR A 690 -2.77 -11.26 13.48
N GLN A 691 -3.24 -10.43 14.43
CA GLN A 691 -3.12 -10.71 15.84
C GLN A 691 -3.87 -11.98 16.27
N VAL A 692 -5.09 -12.22 15.77
CA VAL A 692 -5.86 -13.45 16.06
C VAL A 692 -5.16 -14.68 15.51
N PHE A 693 -4.69 -14.58 14.27
CA PHE A 693 -3.98 -15.67 13.62
C PHE A 693 -2.67 -16.02 14.36
N LEU A 694 -1.88 -15.02 14.74
CA LEU A 694 -0.64 -15.22 15.49
C LEU A 694 -0.88 -15.76 16.90
N THR A 695 -1.94 -15.34 17.57
CA THR A 695 -2.34 -15.87 18.89
C THR A 695 -2.71 -17.35 18.77
N THR A 696 -3.57 -17.69 17.81
CA THR A 696 -3.96 -19.09 17.52
C THR A 696 -2.75 -19.93 17.12
N PHE A 697 -1.86 -19.38 16.29
CA PHE A 697 -0.60 -20.03 15.92
C PHE A 697 0.28 -20.30 17.15
N ALA A 698 0.39 -19.34 18.07
CA ALA A 698 1.24 -19.48 19.25
C ALA A 698 0.80 -20.64 20.15
N TYR A 699 -0.49 -20.69 20.50
CA TYR A 699 -1.07 -21.80 21.26
C TYR A 699 -0.91 -23.14 20.52
N ARG A 700 -1.15 -23.16 19.21
CA ARG A 700 -0.96 -24.36 18.38
C ARG A 700 0.49 -24.81 18.36
N ASN A 701 1.44 -23.90 18.20
CA ASN A 701 2.86 -24.22 18.15
C ASN A 701 3.39 -24.70 19.51
N ARG A 702 2.80 -24.25 20.61
CA ARG A 702 3.10 -24.79 21.95
C ARG A 702 2.73 -26.28 22.07
N GLU A 703 1.58 -26.67 21.52
CA GLU A 703 1.10 -28.06 21.61
C GLU A 703 1.63 -28.97 20.49
N PHE A 704 1.87 -28.41 19.31
CA PHE A 704 2.33 -29.07 18.09
C PHE A 704 3.50 -28.28 17.46
N PRO A 705 4.70 -28.30 18.06
CA PRO A 705 5.81 -27.44 17.66
C PRO A 705 6.30 -27.78 16.25
N ILE A 706 6.25 -26.80 15.35
CA ILE A 706 6.81 -26.88 13.98
C ILE A 706 8.25 -26.38 14.02
N LYS A 707 9.18 -27.14 13.42
CA LYS A 707 10.60 -26.77 13.41
C LYS A 707 10.97 -26.09 12.09
N ASN A 708 11.20 -26.92 11.07
CA ASN A 708 11.62 -26.51 9.72
C ASN A 708 10.75 -27.18 8.64
N GLY A 709 9.60 -27.76 9.02
CA GLY A 709 8.71 -28.45 8.10
C GLY A 709 7.90 -27.48 7.24
N LYS A 710 7.48 -27.97 6.07
CA LYS A 710 6.56 -27.29 5.16
C LYS A 710 5.10 -27.58 5.52
N ALA A 711 4.21 -26.70 5.09
CA ALA A 711 2.78 -26.92 5.13
C ALA A 711 2.25 -27.19 3.73
N LEU A 712 1.38 -28.21 3.59
CA LEU A 712 0.55 -28.35 2.41
C LEU A 712 -0.64 -27.40 2.55
N MET A 713 -0.49 -26.20 1.97
CA MET A 713 -1.49 -25.15 2.02
C MET A 713 -2.40 -25.22 0.79
N LEU A 714 -3.63 -25.68 1.00
CA LEU A 714 -4.70 -25.72 0.00
C LEU A 714 -5.43 -24.37 0.01
N LEU A 715 -4.76 -23.35 -0.53
CA LEU A 715 -5.22 -21.97 -0.60
C LEU A 715 -5.50 -21.57 -2.05
N TYR A 716 -6.59 -20.84 -2.24
CA TYR A 716 -7.06 -20.39 -3.54
C TYR A 716 -7.38 -18.90 -3.49
N SER A 717 -6.78 -18.13 -4.41
CA SER A 717 -7.06 -16.71 -4.57
C SER A 717 -7.86 -16.45 -5.84
N SER A 718 -8.88 -15.58 -5.75
CA SER A 718 -9.55 -15.01 -6.93
C SER A 718 -8.83 -13.75 -7.40
N LYS A 719 -8.93 -13.43 -8.69
CA LYS A 719 -8.48 -12.11 -9.19
C LYS A 719 -9.29 -10.99 -8.51
N PRO A 720 -8.64 -10.00 -7.88
CA PRO A 720 -9.31 -8.79 -7.43
C PRO A 720 -9.98 -8.09 -8.62
N PHE A 721 -11.07 -7.39 -8.36
CA PHE A 721 -11.76 -6.55 -9.34
C PHE A 721 -11.97 -5.14 -8.77
N LEU A 722 -12.27 -4.17 -9.62
CA LEU A 722 -12.55 -2.80 -9.19
C LEU A 722 -14.07 -2.56 -9.12
N THR A 723 -14.51 -1.77 -8.14
CA THR A 723 -15.85 -1.19 -8.15
C THR A 723 -15.99 -0.13 -9.25
N GLU A 724 -17.21 0.38 -9.46
CA GLU A 724 -17.49 1.49 -10.40
C GLU A 724 -16.60 2.72 -10.15
N GLY A 725 -16.38 3.06 -8.88
CA GLY A 725 -15.51 4.14 -8.42
C GLY A 725 -14.02 3.80 -8.33
N GLY A 726 -13.60 2.62 -8.81
CA GLY A 726 -12.19 2.22 -8.81
C GLY A 726 -11.65 1.65 -7.50
N VAL A 727 -12.50 1.29 -6.53
CA VAL A 727 -12.05 0.70 -5.25
C VAL A 727 -11.74 -0.79 -5.44
N PRO A 728 -10.55 -1.29 -5.04
CA PRO A 728 -10.24 -2.71 -5.12
C PRO A 728 -11.20 -3.56 -4.28
N SER A 729 -11.65 -4.69 -4.82
CA SER A 729 -12.59 -5.61 -4.20
C SER A 729 -12.20 -7.06 -4.45
N ALA A 730 -12.19 -7.86 -3.38
CA ALA A 730 -11.91 -9.28 -3.47
C ALA A 730 -12.52 -10.05 -2.30
N THR A 731 -12.38 -11.37 -2.30
CA THR A 731 -12.74 -12.19 -1.14
C THR A 731 -11.88 -11.80 0.08
N ALA A 732 -12.39 -11.97 1.30
CA ALA A 732 -11.62 -11.67 2.52
C ALA A 732 -10.27 -12.41 2.55
N ALA A 733 -10.25 -13.70 2.17
CA ALA A 733 -9.03 -14.49 2.05
C ALA A 733 -8.05 -13.92 1.00
N THR A 734 -8.55 -13.51 -0.17
CA THR A 734 -7.73 -12.84 -1.20
C THR A 734 -7.17 -11.50 -0.71
N ASN A 735 -7.97 -10.68 -0.02
CA ASN A 735 -7.49 -9.41 0.53
C ASN A 735 -6.36 -9.61 1.53
N VAL A 736 -6.50 -10.60 2.44
CA VAL A 736 -5.43 -10.94 3.39
C VAL A 736 -4.19 -11.44 2.67
N CYS A 737 -4.32 -12.37 1.72
CA CYS A 737 -3.17 -12.93 0.99
C CYS A 737 -2.47 -11.90 0.08
N GLY A 738 -3.24 -10.97 -0.49
CA GLY A 738 -2.74 -9.89 -1.35
C GLY A 738 -2.21 -8.69 -0.60
N HIS A 739 -2.40 -8.61 0.72
CA HIS A 739 -1.90 -7.51 1.53
C HIS A 739 -0.37 -7.57 1.65
N ARG A 740 0.28 -6.41 1.60
CA ARG A 740 1.76 -6.28 1.63
C ARG A 740 2.39 -6.96 2.86
N GLY A 741 1.71 -6.94 4.00
CA GLY A 741 2.17 -7.55 5.25
C GLY A 741 2.08 -9.09 5.31
N TYR A 742 1.40 -9.74 4.36
CA TYR A 742 1.17 -11.19 4.38
C TYR A 742 2.47 -12.00 4.22
N LYS A 743 3.39 -11.55 3.36
CA LYS A 743 4.70 -12.23 3.19
C LYS A 743 5.52 -12.17 4.47
N ASP A 744 5.44 -11.07 5.21
CA ASP A 744 6.15 -10.93 6.49
C ASP A 744 5.49 -11.76 7.59
N LEU A 745 4.16 -11.89 7.58
CA LEU A 745 3.44 -12.83 8.44
C LEU A 745 3.92 -14.27 8.22
N LEU A 746 3.98 -14.75 6.98
CA LEU A 746 4.44 -16.10 6.67
C LEU A 746 5.90 -16.34 7.09
N LYS A 747 6.78 -15.35 6.91
CA LYS A 747 8.17 -15.42 7.40
C LYS A 747 8.22 -15.55 8.92
N LYS A 748 7.42 -14.76 9.66
CA LYS A 748 7.37 -14.79 11.13
C LYS A 748 7.04 -16.18 11.67
N ILE A 749 6.03 -16.85 11.11
CA ILE A 749 5.58 -18.16 11.61
C ILE A 749 6.38 -19.36 11.07
N ARG A 750 7.46 -19.13 10.30
CA ARG A 750 8.31 -20.16 9.66
C ARG A 750 7.56 -21.21 8.83
N SER A 751 6.32 -20.93 8.45
CA SER A 751 5.49 -21.84 7.67
C SER A 751 5.76 -21.59 6.20
N GLN A 752 6.57 -22.46 5.57
CA GLN A 752 6.78 -22.45 4.14
C GLN A 752 5.71 -23.32 3.45
N SER A 753 4.93 -22.72 2.55
CA SER A 753 4.06 -23.47 1.64
C SER A 753 4.93 -24.36 0.74
N CYS A 754 4.53 -25.62 0.54
CA CYS A 754 5.17 -26.47 -0.48
C CYS A 754 4.77 -26.10 -1.91
N SER A 755 3.68 -25.36 -2.08
CA SER A 755 3.16 -24.96 -3.39
C SER A 755 3.63 -23.56 -3.76
N PRO A 756 4.05 -23.34 -5.02
CA PRO A 756 4.47 -22.02 -5.51
C PRO A 756 3.27 -21.07 -5.64
N ASP A 757 3.55 -19.76 -5.64
CA ASP A 757 2.53 -18.69 -5.70
C ASP A 757 1.63 -18.83 -6.94
N GLU A 758 2.16 -19.30 -8.07
CA GLU A 758 1.41 -19.51 -9.32
C GLU A 758 0.36 -20.63 -9.19
N VAL A 759 0.60 -21.63 -8.33
CA VAL A 759 -0.38 -22.69 -8.04
C VAL A 759 -1.47 -22.16 -7.10
N ILE A 760 -1.09 -21.41 -6.07
CA ILE A 760 -2.00 -20.79 -5.10
C ILE A 760 -2.92 -19.74 -5.76
N CYS A 761 -2.36 -18.97 -6.71
CA CYS A 761 -3.08 -17.96 -7.49
C CYS A 761 -3.60 -18.48 -8.84
N GLY A 762 -3.61 -19.79 -9.03
CA GLY A 762 -4.01 -20.41 -10.30
C GLY A 762 -5.46 -20.10 -10.67
N SER A 763 -5.70 -19.91 -11.97
CA SER A 763 -6.98 -19.46 -12.50
C SER A 763 -8.06 -20.56 -12.57
N VAL A 764 -7.66 -21.84 -12.48
CA VAL A 764 -8.54 -23.01 -12.61
C VAL A 764 -8.39 -23.91 -11.39
N PHE A 765 -9.44 -23.96 -10.56
CA PHE A 765 -9.45 -24.69 -9.29
C PHE A 765 -8.95 -26.14 -9.39
N ASN A 766 -9.50 -26.95 -10.32
CA ASN A 766 -9.13 -28.36 -10.45
C ASN A 766 -7.65 -28.56 -10.82
N GLN A 767 -7.08 -27.62 -11.60
CA GLN A 767 -5.67 -27.67 -11.98
C GLN A 767 -4.77 -27.28 -10.81
N SER A 768 -5.11 -26.19 -10.10
CA SER A 768 -4.42 -25.80 -8.87
C SER A 768 -4.46 -26.90 -7.82
N LEU A 769 -5.62 -27.54 -7.61
CA LEU A 769 -5.76 -28.64 -6.66
C LEU A 769 -4.86 -29.83 -7.01
N TYR A 770 -4.84 -30.24 -8.28
CA TYR A 770 -3.94 -31.29 -8.77
C TYR A 770 -2.46 -30.93 -8.51
N CYS A 771 -2.07 -29.69 -8.81
CA CYS A 771 -0.71 -29.21 -8.59
C CYS A 771 -0.35 -29.07 -7.09
N HIS A 772 -1.29 -28.71 -6.22
CA HIS A 772 -1.08 -28.72 -4.76
C HIS A 772 -0.75 -30.12 -4.25
N LEU A 773 -1.54 -31.12 -4.65
CA LEU A 773 -1.29 -32.53 -4.31
C LEU A 773 0.09 -32.97 -4.80
N LEU A 774 0.44 -32.64 -6.05
CA LEU A 774 1.74 -32.96 -6.64
C LEU A 774 2.90 -32.30 -5.87
N CYS A 775 2.79 -31.02 -5.52
CA CYS A 775 3.78 -30.32 -4.68
C CYS A 775 3.94 -30.96 -3.30
N GLY A 776 2.82 -31.36 -2.69
CA GLY A 776 2.80 -32.06 -1.42
C GLY A 776 3.58 -33.38 -1.50
N LEU A 777 3.32 -34.20 -2.52
CA LEU A 777 4.03 -35.46 -2.75
C LEU A 777 5.52 -35.26 -3.02
N LEU A 778 5.89 -34.23 -3.80
CA LEU A 778 7.30 -33.92 -4.05
C LEU A 778 8.05 -33.50 -2.78
N SER A 779 7.35 -32.89 -1.82
CA SER A 779 7.89 -32.47 -0.52
C SER A 779 7.46 -33.40 0.63
N TYR A 780 7.07 -34.65 0.35
CA TYR A 780 6.33 -35.50 1.30
C TYR A 780 7.00 -35.67 2.68
N ASN A 781 8.34 -35.71 2.71
CA ASN A 781 9.15 -35.86 3.91
C ASN A 781 9.34 -34.55 4.68
N GLU A 782 9.00 -33.41 4.10
CA GLU A 782 9.05 -32.09 4.74
C GLU A 782 7.68 -31.65 5.26
N ILE A 783 6.58 -32.27 4.84
CA ILE A 783 5.23 -31.88 5.26
C ILE A 783 5.00 -32.20 6.74
N GLU A 784 4.83 -31.15 7.56
CA GLU A 784 4.50 -31.24 8.99
C GLU A 784 3.06 -30.82 9.30
N SER A 785 2.37 -30.13 8.37
CA SER A 785 0.95 -29.78 8.53
C SER A 785 0.21 -29.71 7.20
N ILE A 786 -1.09 -29.96 7.23
CA ILE A 786 -2.00 -29.69 6.10
C ILE A 786 -2.93 -28.55 6.54
N TYR A 787 -3.10 -27.57 5.67
CA TYR A 787 -3.85 -26.35 5.96
C TYR A 787 -4.85 -26.05 4.84
N SER A 788 -6.10 -25.77 5.20
CA SER A 788 -7.05 -25.09 4.32
C SER A 788 -8.02 -24.24 5.15
N THR A 789 -8.75 -23.33 4.50
CA THR A 789 -9.75 -22.49 5.18
C THR A 789 -10.88 -23.34 5.74
N PHE A 790 -11.42 -24.26 4.94
CA PHE A 790 -12.57 -25.10 5.30
C PHE A 790 -12.26 -26.59 5.19
N ALA A 791 -12.85 -27.39 6.09
CA ALA A 791 -12.75 -28.85 6.09
C ALA A 791 -13.08 -29.48 4.74
N HIS A 792 -14.12 -28.96 4.05
CA HIS A 792 -14.57 -29.47 2.75
C HIS A 792 -13.44 -29.49 1.72
N SER A 793 -12.58 -28.46 1.70
CA SER A 793 -11.53 -28.33 0.68
C SER A 793 -10.43 -29.38 0.86
N ILE A 794 -10.17 -29.78 2.12
CA ILE A 794 -9.22 -30.85 2.45
C ILE A 794 -9.81 -32.20 2.05
N VAL A 795 -11.09 -32.46 2.38
CA VAL A 795 -11.78 -33.67 1.92
C VAL A 795 -11.73 -33.78 0.41
N GLN A 796 -12.12 -32.71 -0.30
CA GLN A 796 -12.14 -32.67 -1.75
C GLN A 796 -10.75 -32.92 -2.35
N ALA A 797 -9.69 -32.42 -1.72
CA ALA A 797 -8.33 -32.69 -2.15
C ALA A 797 -8.00 -34.19 -2.11
N PHE A 798 -8.35 -34.87 -1.02
CA PHE A 798 -8.06 -36.30 -0.90
C PHE A 798 -9.04 -37.18 -1.68
N GLU A 799 -10.30 -36.79 -1.86
CA GLU A 799 -11.21 -37.44 -2.82
C GLU A 799 -10.72 -37.32 -4.26
N THR A 800 -10.16 -36.17 -4.62
CA THR A 800 -9.53 -35.96 -5.93
C THR A 800 -8.28 -36.83 -6.05
N PHE A 801 -7.47 -36.90 -4.99
CA PHE A 801 -6.33 -37.80 -4.94
C PHE A 801 -6.72 -39.26 -5.22
N GLU A 802 -7.80 -39.78 -4.61
CA GLU A 802 -8.28 -41.14 -4.89
C GLU A 802 -8.53 -41.40 -6.38
N GLN A 803 -8.93 -40.37 -7.13
CA GLN A 803 -9.24 -40.46 -8.56
C GLN A 803 -8.01 -40.31 -9.46
N VAL A 804 -6.96 -39.62 -9.00
CA VAL A 804 -5.85 -39.16 -9.86
C VAL A 804 -4.46 -39.57 -9.37
N TRP A 805 -4.36 -40.37 -8.31
CA TRP A 805 -3.07 -40.76 -7.73
C TRP A 805 -2.17 -41.51 -8.71
N GLU A 806 -2.73 -42.29 -9.64
CA GLU A 806 -1.96 -42.96 -10.70
C GLU A 806 -1.34 -41.95 -11.68
N ASP A 807 -2.10 -40.92 -12.06
CA ASP A 807 -1.59 -39.81 -12.88
C ASP A 807 -0.49 -39.05 -12.14
N LEU A 808 -0.68 -38.76 -10.84
CA LEU A 808 0.32 -38.10 -10.01
C LEU A 808 1.61 -38.93 -9.91
N CYS A 809 1.49 -40.25 -9.74
CA CYS A 809 2.64 -41.17 -9.75
C CYS A 809 3.35 -41.18 -11.11
N SER A 810 2.59 -41.14 -12.22
CA SER A 810 3.16 -41.05 -13.57
C SER A 810 3.95 -39.74 -13.74
N ASP A 811 3.37 -38.61 -13.33
CA ASP A 811 4.02 -37.30 -13.43
C ASP A 811 5.32 -37.25 -12.62
N ILE A 812 5.33 -37.81 -11.41
CA ILE A 812 6.54 -37.93 -10.57
C ILE A 812 7.57 -38.86 -11.23
N ARG A 813 7.13 -40.02 -11.74
CA ARG A 813 8.03 -41.03 -12.33
C ARG A 813 8.78 -40.47 -13.53
N PHE A 814 8.08 -39.79 -14.43
CA PHE A 814 8.64 -39.30 -15.69
C PHE A 814 9.12 -37.85 -15.62
N GLY A 815 8.80 -37.12 -14.55
CA GLY A 815 9.13 -35.69 -14.43
C GLY A 815 8.38 -34.82 -15.44
N THR A 816 7.21 -35.26 -15.90
CA THR A 816 6.41 -34.60 -16.93
C THR A 816 5.02 -34.33 -16.39
N LEU A 817 4.51 -33.11 -16.56
CA LEU A 817 3.21 -32.74 -16.03
C LEU A 817 2.07 -33.17 -16.96
N ASN A 818 1.03 -33.79 -16.39
CA ASN A 818 -0.15 -34.26 -17.10
C ASN A 818 -0.84 -33.14 -17.92
N ASP A 819 -1.40 -33.48 -19.08
CA ASP A 819 -2.05 -32.54 -20.00
C ASP A 819 -3.35 -31.92 -19.44
N ARG A 820 -3.88 -32.44 -18.33
CA ARG A 820 -5.01 -31.82 -17.63
C ARG A 820 -4.70 -30.43 -17.07
N VAL A 821 -3.42 -30.13 -16.81
CA VAL A 821 -2.98 -28.80 -16.36
C VAL A 821 -2.73 -27.96 -17.61
N THR A 822 -3.71 -27.19 -18.07
CA THR A 822 -3.59 -26.40 -19.30
C THR A 822 -3.11 -24.97 -19.05
N ASP A 823 -3.18 -24.47 -17.82
CA ASP A 823 -2.76 -23.11 -17.45
C ASP A 823 -1.24 -22.92 -17.64
N PRO A 824 -0.79 -22.01 -18.55
CA PRO A 824 0.62 -21.89 -18.91
C PRO A 824 1.54 -21.49 -17.74
N ASN A 825 1.06 -20.60 -16.86
CA ASN A 825 1.83 -20.12 -15.71
C ASN A 825 2.04 -21.25 -14.69
N THR A 826 0.97 -21.99 -14.41
CA THR A 826 1.02 -23.17 -13.53
C THR A 826 1.93 -24.25 -14.12
N ARG A 827 1.82 -24.56 -15.43
CA ARG A 827 2.72 -25.53 -16.09
C ARG A 827 4.18 -25.10 -16.00
N ALA A 828 4.48 -23.83 -16.24
CA ALA A 828 5.83 -23.29 -16.17
C ALA A 828 6.42 -23.39 -14.75
N ALA A 829 5.64 -23.04 -13.71
CA ALA A 829 6.06 -23.16 -12.32
C ALA A 829 6.33 -24.63 -11.92
N MET A 830 5.38 -25.53 -12.24
CA MET A 830 5.51 -26.96 -11.93
C MET A 830 6.67 -27.63 -12.68
N SER A 831 6.97 -27.20 -13.90
CA SER A 831 8.10 -27.76 -14.69
C SER A 831 9.46 -27.47 -14.07
N LYS A 832 9.59 -26.41 -13.24
CA LYS A 832 10.82 -26.12 -12.48
C LYS A 832 10.99 -27.06 -11.28
N LEU A 833 9.88 -27.57 -10.74
CA LEU A 833 9.85 -28.42 -9.54
C LEU A 833 9.92 -29.91 -9.88
N LEU A 834 9.30 -30.32 -10.99
CA LEU A 834 9.24 -31.72 -11.40
C LEU A 834 10.58 -32.22 -11.93
N LYS A 835 11.08 -33.28 -11.32
CA LYS A 835 12.23 -34.07 -11.78
C LYS A 835 11.85 -35.55 -11.75
N PRO A 836 12.29 -36.38 -12.72
CA PRO A 836 11.98 -37.80 -12.73
C PRO A 836 12.42 -38.47 -11.42
N ASN A 837 11.47 -39.08 -10.71
CA ASN A 837 11.69 -39.77 -9.44
C ASN A 837 10.88 -41.07 -9.36
N PRO A 838 11.33 -42.14 -10.04
CA PRO A 838 10.62 -43.42 -10.07
C PRO A 838 10.47 -44.06 -8.69
N ASP A 839 11.46 -43.89 -7.81
CA ASP A 839 11.46 -44.47 -6.45
C ASP A 839 10.35 -43.88 -5.58
N LEU A 840 10.14 -42.56 -5.63
CA LEU A 840 9.05 -41.89 -4.95
C LEU A 840 7.69 -42.38 -5.47
N ALA A 841 7.54 -42.48 -6.80
CA ALA A 841 6.33 -43.00 -7.42
C ALA A 841 6.04 -44.47 -7.05
N ASP A 842 7.07 -45.33 -6.95
CA ASP A 842 6.93 -46.73 -6.52
C ASP A 842 6.60 -46.84 -5.02
N MET A 843 7.15 -45.95 -4.20
CA MET A 843 6.77 -45.85 -2.78
C MET A 843 5.31 -45.45 -2.62
N ILE A 844 4.85 -44.40 -3.30
CA ILE A 844 3.45 -43.93 -3.23
C ILE A 844 2.51 -45.04 -3.72
N THR A 845 2.83 -45.67 -4.85
CA THR A 845 2.03 -46.78 -5.39
C THR A 845 1.88 -47.93 -4.40
N ARG A 846 2.96 -48.35 -3.73
CA ARG A 846 2.90 -49.39 -2.68
C ARG A 846 2.02 -48.98 -1.50
N LYS A 847 2.14 -47.73 -1.04
CA LYS A 847 1.33 -47.21 0.08
C LYS A 847 -0.15 -47.16 -0.29
N CYS A 848 -0.50 -46.56 -1.44
CA CYS A 848 -1.88 -46.47 -1.90
C CYS A 848 -2.51 -47.86 -2.13
N SER A 849 -1.77 -48.80 -2.72
CA SER A 849 -2.27 -50.15 -3.01
C SER A 849 -2.47 -51.00 -1.75
N GLY A 850 -1.77 -50.69 -0.65
CA GLY A 850 -1.87 -51.39 0.63
C GLY A 850 -3.01 -50.90 1.52
N LEU A 851 -3.64 -49.76 1.19
CA LEU A 851 -4.68 -49.15 2.02
C LEU A 851 -6.05 -49.74 1.72
N THR A 852 -6.77 -50.13 2.78
CA THR A 852 -8.19 -50.50 2.68
C THR A 852 -9.05 -49.27 2.94
N ASN A 853 -9.94 -48.94 2.00
CA ASN A 853 -10.82 -47.76 2.07
C ASN A 853 -10.09 -46.44 2.32
N TRP A 854 -8.82 -46.28 1.92
CA TRP A 854 -8.05 -45.03 2.09
C TRP A 854 -7.92 -44.53 3.54
N TYR A 855 -8.15 -45.40 4.52
CA TYR A 855 -8.08 -45.03 5.93
C TYR A 855 -6.63 -44.72 6.33
N GLY A 856 -6.37 -43.58 6.96
CA GLY A 856 -5.03 -43.17 7.36
C GLY A 856 -4.11 -42.82 6.19
N LEU A 857 -4.67 -42.43 5.03
CA LEU A 857 -3.90 -42.01 3.87
C LEU A 857 -2.91 -40.87 4.17
N ILE A 858 -3.33 -39.86 4.94
CA ILE A 858 -2.50 -38.68 5.25
C ILE A 858 -1.19 -39.07 5.95
N PRO A 859 -1.18 -39.80 7.08
CA PRO A 859 0.07 -40.19 7.74
C PRO A 859 0.89 -41.18 6.92
N GLU A 860 0.27 -41.99 6.05
CA GLU A 860 1.02 -42.83 5.10
C GLU A 860 1.77 -41.98 4.07
N LEU A 861 1.14 -40.98 3.46
CA LEU A 861 1.80 -40.11 2.48
C LEU A 861 2.83 -39.18 3.14
N PHE A 862 2.49 -38.61 4.29
CA PHE A 862 3.26 -37.57 4.98
C PHE A 862 3.71 -38.04 6.37
N PRO A 863 4.86 -38.72 6.48
CA PRO A 863 5.27 -39.39 7.72
C PRO A 863 5.57 -38.42 8.88
N ASN A 864 5.84 -37.15 8.59
CA ASN A 864 6.15 -36.12 9.60
C ASN A 864 4.95 -35.23 9.95
N ILE A 865 3.75 -35.56 9.46
CA ILE A 865 2.53 -34.79 9.70
C ILE A 865 2.20 -34.71 11.21
N LYS A 866 1.94 -33.51 11.70
CA LYS A 866 1.59 -33.24 13.11
C LYS A 866 0.11 -33.00 13.31
N TYR A 867 -0.53 -32.31 12.37
CA TYR A 867 -1.95 -32.00 12.42
C TYR A 867 -2.53 -31.61 11.06
N VAL A 868 -3.86 -31.68 10.95
CA VAL A 868 -4.66 -31.11 9.85
C VAL A 868 -5.44 -29.92 10.39
N TYR A 869 -5.30 -28.75 9.77
CA TYR A 869 -5.87 -27.48 10.22
C TYR A 869 -6.90 -26.92 9.24
N GLY A 870 -8.05 -26.51 9.77
CA GLY A 870 -9.08 -25.78 9.04
C GLY A 870 -10.34 -25.53 9.87
N ILE A 871 -11.30 -24.77 9.34
CA ILE A 871 -12.60 -24.56 9.99
C ILE A 871 -13.43 -25.84 9.83
N MET A 872 -13.87 -26.42 10.96
CA MET A 872 -14.64 -27.68 11.00
C MET A 872 -15.96 -27.56 11.76
N THR A 873 -16.34 -26.37 12.21
CA THR A 873 -17.56 -26.11 12.98
C THR A 873 -18.74 -25.70 12.09
N GLY A 874 -19.97 -25.80 12.61
CA GLY A 874 -21.19 -25.39 11.93
C GLY A 874 -21.42 -26.18 10.64
N ALA A 875 -21.61 -25.48 9.51
CA ALA A 875 -21.84 -26.12 8.21
C ALA A 875 -20.72 -27.06 7.73
N MET A 876 -19.55 -27.06 8.39
CA MET A 876 -18.41 -27.93 8.06
C MET A 876 -18.38 -29.24 8.87
N GLU A 877 -19.20 -29.39 9.91
CA GLU A 877 -19.20 -30.56 10.78
C GLU A 877 -19.44 -31.91 10.06
N PRO A 878 -20.31 -32.00 9.04
CA PRO A 878 -20.50 -33.25 8.29
C PRO A 878 -19.21 -33.82 7.67
N TYR A 879 -18.23 -32.97 7.35
CA TYR A 879 -16.96 -33.39 6.75
C TYR A 879 -15.97 -33.97 7.76
N ILE A 880 -16.19 -33.80 9.08
CA ILE A 880 -15.26 -34.30 10.12
C ILE A 880 -15.08 -35.82 10.00
N LYS A 881 -16.16 -36.58 9.73
CA LYS A 881 -16.09 -38.04 9.59
C LYS A 881 -15.20 -38.46 8.42
N GLN A 882 -15.36 -37.79 7.28
CA GLN A 882 -14.56 -38.04 6.07
C GLN A 882 -13.10 -37.62 6.28
N LEU A 883 -12.85 -36.49 6.96
CA LEU A 883 -11.49 -36.09 7.35
C LEU A 883 -10.83 -37.10 8.28
N ARG A 884 -11.54 -37.62 9.30
CA ARG A 884 -11.03 -38.67 10.19
C ARG A 884 -10.64 -39.93 9.44
N ARG A 885 -11.38 -40.29 8.38
CA ARG A 885 -11.01 -41.41 7.50
C ARG A 885 -9.63 -41.19 6.88
N TYR A 886 -9.36 -40.03 6.27
CA TYR A 886 -8.05 -39.76 5.66
C TYR A 886 -6.95 -39.50 6.69
N ALA A 887 -7.24 -38.78 7.76
CA ALA A 887 -6.31 -38.42 8.82
C ALA A 887 -5.91 -39.63 9.68
N GLY A 888 -6.80 -40.62 9.82
CA GLY A 888 -6.61 -41.74 10.74
C GLY A 888 -6.46 -41.23 12.18
N GLY A 889 -5.24 -41.33 12.72
CA GLY A 889 -4.89 -40.84 14.05
C GLY A 889 -4.30 -39.43 14.11
N VAL A 890 -4.13 -38.75 12.97
CA VAL A 890 -3.57 -37.39 12.95
C VAL A 890 -4.56 -36.40 13.58
N PRO A 891 -4.12 -35.55 14.54
CA PRO A 891 -4.98 -34.53 15.15
C PRO A 891 -5.65 -33.60 14.13
N LEU A 892 -6.96 -33.42 14.30
CA LEU A 892 -7.75 -32.42 13.58
C LEU A 892 -7.85 -31.16 14.44
N VAL A 893 -7.23 -30.08 14.00
CA VAL A 893 -7.15 -28.81 14.76
C VAL A 893 -8.06 -27.80 14.09
N CYS A 894 -9.11 -27.38 14.82
CA CYS A 894 -9.98 -26.32 14.34
C CYS A 894 -9.25 -24.98 14.27
N ALA A 895 -9.55 -24.22 13.23
CA ALA A 895 -9.03 -22.88 13.01
C ALA A 895 -9.60 -21.85 14.00
N ASP A 896 -9.24 -20.59 13.80
CA ASP A 896 -9.77 -19.41 14.47
C ASP A 896 -11.20 -19.05 14.05
N TYR A 897 -11.90 -18.25 14.86
CA TYR A 897 -13.25 -17.77 14.56
C TYR A 897 -13.21 -16.42 13.85
N ALA A 898 -13.70 -16.42 12.61
CA ALA A 898 -13.60 -15.30 11.68
C ALA A 898 -14.85 -15.08 10.82
N ALA A 899 -15.10 -13.81 10.49
CA ALA A 899 -16.10 -13.36 9.52
C ALA A 899 -15.49 -12.36 8.53
N SER A 900 -16.20 -12.04 7.43
CA SER A 900 -15.72 -11.03 6.47
C SER A 900 -15.63 -9.64 7.09
N GLU A 901 -16.45 -9.40 8.11
CA GLU A 901 -16.52 -8.20 8.95
C GLU A 901 -15.39 -8.07 9.97
N GLY A 902 -14.67 -9.15 10.25
CA GLY A 902 -13.53 -9.15 11.17
C GLY A 902 -13.31 -10.50 11.85
N TRP A 903 -12.09 -10.69 12.33
CA TRP A 903 -11.73 -11.85 13.16
C TRP A 903 -12.15 -11.58 14.60
N ILE A 904 -12.55 -12.63 15.31
CA ILE A 904 -13.26 -12.50 16.59
C ILE A 904 -12.50 -13.20 17.71
N GLY A 905 -12.19 -14.48 17.52
CA GLY A 905 -11.66 -15.31 18.60
C GLY A 905 -10.59 -16.29 18.16
N ALA A 906 -9.65 -16.55 19.07
CA ALA A 906 -8.56 -17.50 18.88
C ALA A 906 -8.92 -18.87 19.47
N ASN A 907 -8.49 -19.94 18.81
CA ASN A 907 -8.51 -21.28 19.40
C ASN A 907 -7.30 -21.44 20.32
N ILE A 908 -7.52 -21.34 21.63
CA ILE A 908 -6.47 -21.48 22.66
C ILE A 908 -6.29 -22.93 23.16
N ASN A 909 -7.19 -23.84 22.75
CA ASN A 909 -7.19 -25.25 23.13
C ASN A 909 -7.09 -26.13 21.88
N PRO A 910 -5.94 -26.12 21.15
CA PRO A 910 -5.81 -26.76 19.84
C PRO A 910 -5.88 -28.30 19.88
N ARG A 911 -5.85 -28.92 21.06
CA ARG A 911 -6.05 -30.38 21.23
C ARG A 911 -7.51 -30.78 21.37
N SER A 912 -8.41 -29.84 21.60
CA SER A 912 -9.84 -30.14 21.72
C SER A 912 -10.35 -30.77 20.43
N PRO A 913 -11.21 -31.79 20.51
CA PRO A 913 -11.83 -32.34 19.33
C PRO A 913 -12.68 -31.25 18.64
N PRO A 914 -12.82 -31.29 17.31
CA PRO A 914 -13.59 -30.29 16.56
C PRO A 914 -15.01 -30.02 17.10
N GLU A 915 -15.67 -31.04 17.65
CA GLU A 915 -17.03 -30.95 18.19
C GLU A 915 -17.13 -30.17 19.52
N GLU A 916 -16.01 -30.01 20.23
CA GLU A 916 -15.91 -29.35 21.54
C GLU A 916 -15.13 -28.04 21.47
N VAL A 917 -14.70 -27.62 20.28
CA VAL A 917 -13.87 -26.41 20.15
C VAL A 917 -14.61 -25.16 20.63
N THR A 918 -13.86 -24.31 21.32
CA THR A 918 -14.26 -22.98 21.77
C THR A 918 -13.27 -21.94 21.29
N PHE A 919 -13.73 -20.70 21.14
CA PHE A 919 -12.92 -19.58 20.68
C PHE A 919 -12.90 -18.47 21.72
N ALA A 920 -11.74 -18.18 22.27
CA ALA A 920 -11.58 -17.10 23.23
C ALA A 920 -11.56 -15.76 22.49
N VAL A 921 -12.47 -14.85 22.83
CA VAL A 921 -12.57 -13.54 22.16
C VAL A 921 -11.33 -12.70 22.48
N ILE A 922 -10.73 -12.09 21.46
CA ILE A 922 -9.60 -11.17 21.66
C ILE A 922 -10.15 -9.76 21.91
N PRO A 923 -9.99 -9.16 23.11
CA PRO A 923 -10.72 -7.96 23.47
C PRO A 923 -10.15 -6.66 22.88
N ASN A 924 -8.93 -6.65 22.33
CA ASN A 924 -8.29 -5.41 21.87
C ASN A 924 -8.44 -5.12 20.37
N ILE A 925 -9.02 -6.04 19.58
CA ILE A 925 -9.07 -5.97 18.11
C ILE A 925 -10.39 -5.44 17.54
N GLY A 926 -11.42 -5.35 18.37
CA GLY A 926 -12.77 -4.91 18.01
C GLY A 926 -13.60 -4.75 19.27
N TYR A 927 -14.70 -4.00 19.18
CA TYR A 927 -15.64 -3.87 20.30
C TYR A 927 -16.87 -4.76 20.05
N TYR A 928 -17.20 -5.59 21.03
CA TYR A 928 -18.19 -6.66 20.91
C TYR A 928 -19.35 -6.45 21.90
N GLU A 929 -20.57 -6.53 21.37
CA GLU A 929 -21.80 -6.62 22.15
C GLU A 929 -22.54 -7.92 21.79
N PHE A 930 -23.46 -8.35 22.64
CA PHE A 930 -24.14 -9.64 22.52
C PHE A 930 -25.64 -9.49 22.79
N ILE A 931 -26.49 -9.93 21.87
CA ILE A 931 -27.96 -9.93 22.05
C ILE A 931 -28.37 -11.28 22.63
N PRO A 932 -28.92 -11.37 23.87
CA PRO A 932 -29.41 -12.62 24.42
C PRO A 932 -30.59 -13.18 23.61
N LEU A 933 -30.59 -14.48 23.31
CA LEU A 933 -31.68 -15.12 22.55
C LEU A 933 -32.84 -15.60 23.42
N ASN A 934 -32.61 -15.75 24.73
CA ASN A 934 -33.59 -16.30 25.68
C ASN A 934 -34.37 -15.21 26.46
N GLU A 935 -34.19 -13.92 26.17
CA GLU A 935 -34.78 -12.82 26.95
C GLU A 935 -35.79 -11.97 26.12
N GLY A 936 -37.09 -12.03 26.47
CA GLY A 936 -38.12 -11.03 26.12
C GLY A 936 -38.41 -10.80 24.63
N ALA A 937 -39.29 -9.83 24.34
CA ALA A 937 -39.66 -9.45 22.96
C ALA A 937 -38.66 -8.49 22.29
N GLU A 938 -37.84 -7.78 23.08
CA GLU A 938 -36.77 -6.87 22.63
C GLU A 938 -35.53 -6.97 23.55
N PRO A 939 -34.67 -7.98 23.35
CA PRO A 939 -33.44 -8.13 24.14
C PRO A 939 -32.46 -6.98 23.92
N LYS A 940 -31.93 -6.42 25.00
CA LYS A 940 -30.90 -5.36 24.94
C LYS A 940 -29.50 -5.98 24.80
N PRO A 941 -28.63 -5.44 23.93
CA PRO A 941 -27.24 -5.88 23.86
C PRO A 941 -26.50 -5.71 25.19
N VAL A 942 -25.74 -6.73 25.57
CA VAL A 942 -24.82 -6.71 26.72
C VAL A 942 -23.36 -6.65 26.24
N GLY A 943 -22.45 -6.12 27.06
CA GLY A 943 -21.04 -6.04 26.70
C GLY A 943 -20.33 -7.40 26.81
N LEU A 944 -19.13 -7.51 26.25
CA LEU A 944 -18.29 -8.73 26.31
C LEU A 944 -18.13 -9.31 27.73
N ALA A 945 -18.01 -8.45 28.75
CA ALA A 945 -17.81 -8.87 30.14
C ALA A 945 -19.11 -9.27 30.87
N ASP A 946 -20.27 -8.99 30.28
CA ASP A 946 -21.59 -9.14 30.91
C ASP A 946 -22.34 -10.40 30.42
N VAL A 947 -21.75 -11.17 29.51
CA VAL A 947 -22.33 -12.42 29.02
C VAL A 947 -22.37 -13.48 30.11
N LYS A 948 -23.32 -14.41 30.02
CA LYS A 948 -23.55 -15.45 31.04
C LYS A 948 -23.19 -16.82 30.48
N LEU A 949 -22.55 -17.64 31.33
CA LEU A 949 -22.20 -19.02 30.99
C LEU A 949 -23.44 -19.81 30.59
N GLY A 950 -23.35 -20.56 29.49
CA GLY A 950 -24.40 -21.44 29.00
C GLY A 950 -25.50 -20.76 28.19
N GLU A 951 -25.57 -19.42 28.18
CA GLU A 951 -26.53 -18.66 27.40
C GLU A 951 -26.09 -18.50 25.94
N GLU A 952 -27.06 -18.32 25.06
CA GLU A 952 -26.87 -18.11 23.62
C GLU A 952 -27.11 -16.66 23.23
N TYR A 953 -26.24 -16.15 22.36
CA TYR A 953 -26.20 -14.77 21.96
C TYR A 953 -25.99 -14.61 20.46
N GLU A 954 -26.55 -13.56 19.89
CA GLU A 954 -26.10 -13.03 18.59
C GLU A 954 -24.99 -12.00 18.80
N ILE A 955 -23.93 -12.07 17.98
CA ILE A 955 -22.80 -11.15 18.07
C ILE A 955 -23.06 -9.85 17.30
N ILE A 956 -22.79 -8.74 17.99
CA ILE A 956 -22.68 -7.40 17.42
C ILE A 956 -21.20 -6.97 17.42
N LEU A 957 -20.72 -6.47 16.28
CA LEU A 957 -19.35 -6.01 16.08
C LEU A 957 -19.30 -4.51 15.82
N THR A 958 -18.34 -3.84 16.46
CA THR A 958 -17.83 -2.53 16.07
C THR A 958 -16.34 -2.62 15.77
N ASN A 959 -15.90 -2.13 14.60
CA ASN A 959 -14.52 -2.27 14.14
C ASN A 959 -13.91 -0.95 13.61
N PHE A 960 -12.60 -0.96 13.35
CA PHE A 960 -11.86 0.20 12.85
C PHE A 960 -12.22 0.57 11.40
N ALA A 961 -12.77 -0.36 10.61
CA ALA A 961 -13.17 -0.13 9.23
C ALA A 961 -14.54 0.57 9.08
N GLY A 962 -15.16 0.98 10.19
CA GLY A 962 -16.40 1.76 10.18
C GLY A 962 -17.68 0.93 10.20
N LEU A 963 -17.61 -0.34 10.61
CA LEU A 963 -18.82 -1.06 11.04
C LEU A 963 -19.09 -0.70 12.49
N TYR A 964 -20.27 -0.12 12.78
CA TYR A 964 -20.67 0.28 14.12
C TYR A 964 -21.93 -0.47 14.54
N ARG A 965 -21.88 -1.14 15.70
CA ARG A 965 -22.96 -1.98 16.24
C ARG A 965 -23.62 -2.86 15.16
N TYR A 966 -22.78 -3.45 14.32
CA TYR A 966 -23.20 -4.26 13.19
C TYR A 966 -23.52 -5.69 13.63
N ARG A 967 -24.72 -6.16 13.31
CA ARG A 967 -25.16 -7.55 13.56
C ARG A 967 -24.47 -8.51 12.59
N LEU A 968 -23.62 -9.40 13.09
CA LEU A 968 -22.99 -10.44 12.29
C LEU A 968 -24.00 -11.48 11.79
N GLY A 969 -25.05 -11.71 12.59
CA GLY A 969 -26.05 -12.76 12.39
C GLY A 969 -25.58 -14.14 12.83
N ASP A 970 -24.41 -14.24 13.47
CA ASP A 970 -23.89 -15.48 14.04
C ASP A 970 -24.40 -15.66 15.48
N THR A 971 -24.94 -16.83 15.77
CA THR A 971 -25.32 -17.27 17.11
C THR A 971 -24.17 -18.04 17.74
N VAL A 972 -23.82 -17.68 18.97
CA VAL A 972 -22.79 -18.33 19.77
C VAL A 972 -23.30 -18.64 21.16
N LYS A 973 -22.78 -19.71 21.74
CA LYS A 973 -23.00 -20.10 23.14
C LYS A 973 -21.77 -19.79 23.96
N VAL A 974 -21.92 -19.17 25.12
CA VAL A 974 -20.80 -18.99 26.06
C VAL A 974 -20.52 -20.33 26.72
N ALA A 975 -19.43 -20.99 26.32
CA ALA A 975 -19.05 -22.30 26.81
C ALA A 975 -18.15 -22.22 28.06
N GLY A 976 -17.49 -21.08 28.26
CA GLY A 976 -16.56 -20.86 29.36
C GLY A 976 -16.03 -19.44 29.37
N PHE A 977 -15.03 -19.21 30.21
CA PHE A 977 -14.27 -17.96 30.27
C PHE A 977 -12.79 -18.27 30.41
N HIS A 978 -11.98 -17.62 29.58
CA HIS A 978 -10.54 -17.59 29.74
C HIS A 978 -10.15 -16.29 30.43
N ASN A 979 -9.70 -16.38 31.68
CA ASN A 979 -9.61 -15.21 32.56
C ASN A 979 -10.96 -14.46 32.66
N SER A 980 -11.05 -13.26 32.07
CA SER A 980 -12.29 -12.45 32.02
C SER A 980 -12.91 -12.34 30.63
N THR A 981 -12.31 -12.94 29.59
CA THR A 981 -12.87 -12.96 28.23
C THR A 981 -13.68 -14.24 28.01
N PRO A 982 -14.85 -14.18 27.36
CA PRO A 982 -15.66 -15.38 27.12
C PRO A 982 -15.03 -16.29 26.07
N GLU A 983 -15.24 -17.59 26.27
CA GLU A 983 -14.99 -18.63 25.29
C GLU A 983 -16.30 -18.99 24.59
N LEU A 984 -16.34 -18.75 23.28
CA LEU A 984 -17.52 -18.89 22.46
C LEU A 984 -17.50 -20.23 21.73
N LYS A 985 -18.61 -20.98 21.81
CA LYS A 985 -18.90 -22.09 20.92
C LYS A 985 -19.83 -21.59 19.81
N TYR A 986 -19.41 -21.73 18.56
CA TYR A 986 -20.26 -21.39 17.41
C TYR A 986 -21.47 -22.33 17.36
N VAL A 987 -22.67 -21.78 17.15
CA VAL A 987 -23.92 -22.55 17.03
C VAL A 987 -24.38 -22.56 15.57
N CYS A 988 -24.85 -21.42 15.06
CA CYS A 988 -25.39 -21.32 13.70
C CYS A 988 -25.45 -19.86 13.23
N ARG A 989 -25.95 -19.64 12.01
CA ARG A 989 -26.24 -18.30 11.48
C ARG A 989 -27.76 -18.07 11.43
N GLN A 990 -28.26 -17.02 12.07
CA GLN A 990 -29.71 -16.82 12.31
C GLN A 990 -30.57 -16.66 11.05
N ASN A 991 -30.02 -16.14 9.94
CA ASN A 991 -30.81 -15.68 8.79
C ASN A 991 -31.32 -16.80 7.85
N LEU A 992 -31.27 -18.07 8.25
CA LEU A 992 -31.77 -19.21 7.47
C LEU A 992 -32.73 -20.02 8.34
N MET A 993 -34.03 -19.70 8.26
CA MET A 993 -35.08 -20.43 8.98
C MET A 993 -35.99 -21.20 8.01
N LEU A 994 -36.26 -22.46 8.31
CA LEU A 994 -37.40 -23.21 7.79
C LEU A 994 -38.65 -22.77 8.56
N CYS A 995 -39.65 -22.26 7.83
CA CYS A 995 -40.89 -21.74 8.39
C CYS A 995 -42.02 -21.89 7.36
N ILE A 996 -43.14 -22.48 7.75
CA ILE A 996 -44.37 -22.58 6.93
C ILE A 996 -45.54 -21.83 7.58
N ASN A 997 -45.70 -21.97 8.89
CA ASN A 997 -46.80 -21.43 9.68
C ASN A 997 -46.25 -20.64 10.88
N ILE A 998 -46.47 -21.13 12.11
CA ILE A 998 -45.95 -20.53 13.35
C ILE A 998 -44.58 -21.09 13.74
N ASP A 999 -44.13 -22.13 13.03
CA ASP A 999 -42.87 -22.82 13.23
C ASP A 999 -41.66 -21.95 12.87
N LYS A 1000 -40.59 -22.04 13.65
CA LYS A 1000 -39.34 -21.31 13.42
C LYS A 1000 -38.15 -22.24 13.64
N ASN A 1001 -37.89 -23.11 12.67
CA ASN A 1001 -36.75 -24.02 12.74
C ASN A 1001 -35.53 -23.37 12.09
N THR A 1002 -34.43 -23.28 12.84
CA THR A 1002 -33.15 -22.71 12.41
C THR A 1002 -32.29 -23.72 11.66
N GLU A 1003 -31.18 -23.27 11.09
CA GLU A 1003 -30.13 -24.15 10.55
C GLU A 1003 -29.63 -25.17 11.60
N ASN A 1004 -29.58 -24.80 12.89
CA ASN A 1004 -29.19 -25.71 13.96
C ASN A 1004 -30.22 -26.82 14.18
N ASP A 1005 -31.50 -26.48 14.18
CA ASP A 1005 -32.58 -27.47 14.35
C ASP A 1005 -32.57 -28.48 13.21
N LEU A 1006 -32.32 -28.02 11.99
CA LEU A 1006 -32.11 -28.88 10.82
C LEU A 1006 -30.87 -29.77 10.98
N GLN A 1007 -29.73 -29.23 11.41
CA GLN A 1007 -28.49 -29.98 11.62
C GLN A 1007 -28.71 -31.09 12.66
N VAL A 1008 -29.30 -30.76 13.82
CA VAL A 1008 -29.62 -31.73 14.89
C VAL A 1008 -30.56 -32.82 14.38
N ALA A 1009 -31.58 -32.46 13.59
CA ALA A 1009 -32.49 -33.44 13.01
C ALA A 1009 -31.77 -34.40 12.04
N VAL A 1010 -30.91 -33.87 11.18
CA VAL A 1010 -30.11 -34.66 10.23
C VAL A 1010 -29.11 -35.57 10.95
N GLU A 1011 -28.46 -35.10 12.01
CA GLU A 1011 -27.57 -35.91 12.84
C GLU A 1011 -28.30 -37.06 13.54
N ALA A 1012 -29.48 -36.79 14.09
CA ALA A 1012 -30.31 -37.83 14.72
C ALA A 1012 -30.69 -38.92 13.72
N ALA A 1013 -31.15 -38.53 12.52
CA ALA A 1013 -31.57 -39.47 11.48
C ALA A 1013 -30.38 -40.21 10.84
N SER A 1014 -29.25 -39.54 10.58
CA SER A 1014 -28.08 -40.16 9.93
C SER A 1014 -27.42 -41.27 10.76
N LYS A 1015 -27.65 -41.30 12.09
CA LYS A 1015 -27.22 -42.42 12.95
C LYS A 1015 -27.82 -43.76 12.54
N LEU A 1016 -29.00 -43.79 11.92
CA LEU A 1016 -29.64 -45.01 11.43
C LEU A 1016 -28.91 -45.61 10.22
N LEU A 1017 -28.21 -44.79 9.43
CA LEU A 1017 -27.43 -45.24 8.28
C LEU A 1017 -26.16 -46.03 8.68
N VAL A 1018 -25.72 -45.92 9.94
CA VAL A 1018 -24.52 -46.59 10.45
C VAL A 1018 -24.64 -48.12 10.32
N ALA A 1019 -25.83 -48.69 10.51
CA ALA A 1019 -26.08 -50.12 10.38
C ALA A 1019 -25.89 -50.62 8.93
N GLU A 1020 -26.20 -49.77 7.95
CA GLU A 1020 -26.08 -50.05 6.51
C GLU A 1020 -24.68 -49.77 5.95
N LYS A 1021 -23.75 -49.26 6.78
CA LYS A 1021 -22.43 -48.78 6.35
C LYS A 1021 -22.50 -47.72 5.25
N VAL A 1022 -23.57 -46.94 5.24
CA VAL A 1022 -23.76 -45.79 4.35
C VAL A 1022 -23.53 -44.51 5.14
N ASP A 1023 -22.86 -43.56 4.51
CA ASP A 1023 -22.57 -42.26 5.09
C ASP A 1023 -23.39 -41.18 4.39
N LEU A 1024 -23.86 -40.19 5.16
CA LEU A 1024 -24.34 -38.94 4.62
C LEU A 1024 -23.13 -38.13 4.13
N ILE A 1025 -23.09 -37.83 2.82
CA ILE A 1025 -22.04 -37.02 2.20
C ILE A 1025 -22.27 -35.54 2.52
N ASP A 1026 -23.46 -35.03 2.20
CA ASP A 1026 -23.87 -33.65 2.45
C ASP A 1026 -25.39 -33.52 2.35
N PHE A 1027 -25.95 -32.38 2.78
CA PHE A 1027 -27.39 -32.14 2.76
C PHE A 1027 -27.78 -30.67 2.58
N THR A 1028 -29.01 -30.44 2.13
CA THR A 1028 -29.63 -29.11 2.13
C THR A 1028 -31.14 -29.23 2.36
N SER A 1029 -31.84 -28.11 2.48
CA SER A 1029 -33.29 -28.06 2.73
C SER A 1029 -33.99 -27.01 1.89
N HIS A 1030 -35.31 -27.17 1.76
CA HIS A 1030 -36.22 -26.26 1.09
C HIS A 1030 -37.58 -26.31 1.78
N VAL A 1031 -38.36 -25.23 1.65
CA VAL A 1031 -39.77 -25.21 2.02
C VAL A 1031 -40.61 -25.24 0.76
N ASP A 1032 -41.29 -26.35 0.52
CA ASP A 1032 -42.16 -26.50 -0.64
C ASP A 1032 -43.56 -25.97 -0.31
N LEU A 1033 -43.92 -24.84 -0.92
CA LEU A 1033 -45.24 -24.21 -0.81
C LEU A 1033 -46.09 -24.40 -2.07
N THR A 1034 -45.67 -25.28 -3.00
CA THR A 1034 -46.40 -25.51 -4.26
C THR A 1034 -47.67 -26.34 -4.06
N LYS A 1035 -47.77 -27.06 -2.93
CA LYS A 1035 -48.94 -27.84 -2.52
C LYS A 1035 -49.86 -27.01 -1.62
N GLU A 1036 -51.13 -27.40 -1.56
CA GLU A 1036 -52.16 -26.74 -0.74
C GLU A 1036 -51.79 -26.67 0.75
N VAL A 1037 -51.09 -27.68 1.25
CA VAL A 1037 -50.41 -27.65 2.55
C VAL A 1037 -48.91 -27.76 2.29
N GLY A 1038 -48.17 -26.71 2.63
CA GLY A 1038 -46.72 -26.68 2.47
C GLY A 1038 -46.02 -27.70 3.37
N HIS A 1039 -44.83 -28.16 2.98
CA HIS A 1039 -44.03 -29.13 3.74
C HIS A 1039 -42.53 -28.87 3.62
N TYR A 1040 -41.76 -29.40 4.58
CA TYR A 1040 -40.30 -29.33 4.53
C TYR A 1040 -39.75 -30.38 3.57
N VAL A 1041 -38.77 -30.01 2.76
CA VAL A 1041 -38.04 -30.90 1.87
C VAL A 1041 -36.57 -30.91 2.27
N ILE A 1042 -36.04 -32.09 2.63
CA ILE A 1042 -34.64 -32.29 2.97
C ILE A 1042 -33.98 -33.11 1.87
N PHE A 1043 -32.83 -32.66 1.36
CA PHE A 1043 -32.08 -33.34 0.31
C PHE A 1043 -30.81 -33.97 0.89
N TRP A 1044 -30.61 -35.27 0.68
CA TRP A 1044 -29.44 -36.02 1.15
C TRP A 1044 -28.64 -36.59 -0.02
N GLU A 1045 -27.34 -36.33 -0.05
CA GLU A 1045 -26.40 -37.10 -0.87
C GLU A 1045 -25.76 -38.18 -0.01
N LEU A 1046 -25.81 -39.44 -0.46
CA LEU A 1046 -25.33 -40.60 0.31
C LEU A 1046 -24.12 -41.26 -0.37
N SER A 1047 -23.25 -41.88 0.42
CA SER A 1047 -22.06 -42.58 -0.07
C SER A 1047 -22.36 -43.90 -0.79
N GLY A 1048 -23.53 -44.48 -0.54
CA GLY A 1048 -24.05 -45.70 -1.13
C GLY A 1048 -25.59 -45.74 -1.10
N GLU A 1049 -26.18 -46.87 -1.49
CA GLU A 1049 -27.63 -47.07 -1.51
C GLU A 1049 -28.06 -47.94 -0.31
N PRO A 1050 -28.66 -47.35 0.75
CA PRO A 1050 -29.17 -48.10 1.90
C PRO A 1050 -30.52 -48.77 1.59
N ASP A 1051 -30.94 -49.74 2.42
CA ASP A 1051 -32.27 -50.36 2.33
C ASP A 1051 -33.40 -49.31 2.40
N GLU A 1052 -34.43 -49.51 1.58
CA GLU A 1052 -35.54 -48.55 1.45
C GLU A 1052 -36.30 -48.33 2.76
N ASN A 1053 -36.39 -49.35 3.62
CA ASN A 1053 -37.05 -49.23 4.91
C ASN A 1053 -36.23 -48.36 5.87
N VAL A 1054 -34.90 -48.49 5.85
CA VAL A 1054 -34.01 -47.65 6.65
C VAL A 1054 -34.14 -46.18 6.23
N VAL A 1055 -34.25 -45.89 4.94
CA VAL A 1055 -34.48 -44.50 4.47
C VAL A 1055 -35.83 -43.95 4.92
N LYS A 1056 -36.89 -44.78 4.95
CA LYS A 1056 -38.19 -44.39 5.50
C LYS A 1056 -38.12 -44.12 7.00
N GLU A 1057 -37.37 -44.93 7.75
CA GLU A 1057 -37.11 -44.68 9.17
C GLU A 1057 -36.30 -43.40 9.40
N CYS A 1058 -35.29 -43.13 8.56
CA CYS A 1058 -34.57 -41.85 8.56
C CYS A 1058 -35.52 -40.67 8.32
N CYS A 1059 -36.43 -40.78 7.34
CA CYS A 1059 -37.42 -39.75 7.03
C CYS A 1059 -38.37 -39.49 8.22
N ASN A 1060 -38.84 -40.55 8.88
CA ASN A 1060 -39.66 -40.44 10.09
C ASN A 1060 -38.87 -39.82 11.26
N CYS A 1061 -37.61 -40.22 11.44
CA CYS A 1061 -36.71 -39.68 12.46
C CYS A 1061 -36.44 -38.18 12.24
N LEU A 1062 -36.23 -37.75 11.00
CA LEU A 1062 -36.11 -36.34 10.63
C LEU A 1062 -37.33 -35.53 11.07
N ASP A 1063 -38.53 -35.98 10.73
CA ASP A 1063 -39.80 -35.30 11.06
C ASP A 1063 -40.03 -35.22 12.58
N GLN A 1064 -39.65 -36.26 13.33
CA GLN A 1064 -39.78 -36.28 14.79
C GLN A 1064 -38.72 -35.45 15.52
N SER A 1065 -37.57 -35.22 14.90
CA SER A 1065 -36.44 -34.53 15.53
C SER A 1065 -36.58 -33.00 15.54
N PHE A 1066 -37.51 -32.45 14.75
CA PHE A 1066 -37.90 -31.04 14.87
C PHE A 1066 -38.78 -30.85 16.11
N VAL A 1067 -38.17 -30.35 17.19
CA VAL A 1067 -38.81 -30.21 18.51
C VAL A 1067 -39.52 -28.87 18.71
N ASP A 1068 -39.44 -27.95 17.75
CA ASP A 1068 -40.16 -26.68 17.81
C ASP A 1068 -41.67 -26.92 18.02
N MET A 1069 -42.23 -26.29 19.05
CA MET A 1069 -43.64 -26.50 19.41
C MET A 1069 -44.58 -26.02 18.30
N GLY A 1070 -44.18 -25.00 17.52
CA GLY A 1070 -44.92 -24.53 16.36
C GLY A 1070 -44.97 -25.59 15.25
N TYR A 1071 -43.85 -26.24 14.97
CA TYR A 1071 -43.74 -27.32 13.99
C TYR A 1071 -44.53 -28.56 14.41
N VAL A 1072 -44.31 -29.07 15.64
CA VAL A 1072 -44.96 -30.29 16.14
C VAL A 1072 -46.49 -30.12 16.18
N SER A 1073 -46.97 -28.97 16.65
CA SER A 1073 -48.41 -28.68 16.71
C SER A 1073 -49.02 -28.54 15.31
N SER A 1074 -48.33 -27.86 14.39
CA SER A 1074 -48.79 -27.68 13.01
C SER A 1074 -48.74 -28.97 12.19
N ARG A 1075 -47.75 -29.84 12.40
CA ARG A 1075 -47.68 -31.19 11.79
C ARG A 1075 -48.84 -32.08 12.24
N LYS A 1076 -49.13 -32.13 13.55
CA LYS A 1076 -50.28 -32.90 14.11
C LYS A 1076 -51.64 -32.36 13.69
N ALA A 1077 -51.74 -31.03 13.52
CA ALA A 1077 -52.97 -30.38 13.07
C ALA A 1077 -53.17 -30.43 11.55
N GLY A 1078 -52.22 -31.00 10.79
CA GLY A 1078 -52.27 -31.04 9.32
C GLY A 1078 -52.06 -29.69 8.63
N MET A 1079 -51.57 -28.68 9.37
CA MET A 1079 -51.24 -27.35 8.85
C MET A 1079 -49.85 -27.30 8.19
N ILE A 1080 -48.99 -28.27 8.50
CA ILE A 1080 -47.75 -28.57 7.78
C ILE A 1080 -47.84 -30.01 7.28
N GLY A 1081 -47.59 -30.22 5.98
CA GLY A 1081 -47.61 -31.52 5.34
C GLY A 1081 -46.47 -32.43 5.80
N PRO A 1082 -46.48 -33.72 5.43
CA PRO A 1082 -45.43 -34.66 5.79
C PRO A 1082 -44.07 -34.20 5.25
N LEU A 1083 -43.05 -34.25 6.11
CA LEU A 1083 -41.67 -33.96 5.71
C LEU A 1083 -41.27 -34.89 4.55
N GLU A 1084 -40.65 -34.32 3.52
CA GLU A 1084 -40.16 -35.03 2.36
C GLU A 1084 -38.63 -35.17 2.42
N LEU A 1085 -38.11 -36.40 2.39
CA LEU A 1085 -36.70 -36.70 2.24
C LEU A 1085 -36.41 -37.09 0.78
N ARG A 1086 -35.61 -36.30 0.08
CA ARG A 1086 -35.15 -36.54 -1.29
C ARG A 1086 -33.70 -37.01 -1.30
N ILE A 1087 -33.45 -38.20 -1.83
CA ILE A 1087 -32.09 -38.71 -2.04
C ILE A 1087 -31.60 -38.22 -3.40
N VAL A 1088 -30.47 -37.51 -3.43
CA VAL A 1088 -29.86 -37.02 -4.67
C VAL A 1088 -28.71 -37.91 -5.13
N ARG A 1089 -28.41 -37.88 -6.43
CA ARG A 1089 -27.30 -38.65 -7.03
C ARG A 1089 -25.95 -38.20 -6.47
N LYS A 1090 -25.00 -39.13 -6.35
CA LYS A 1090 -23.63 -38.82 -5.95
C LYS A 1090 -23.00 -37.78 -6.89
N GLY A 1091 -22.30 -36.80 -6.33
CA GLY A 1091 -21.70 -35.66 -7.03
C GLY A 1091 -22.62 -34.46 -7.22
N THR A 1092 -23.81 -34.42 -6.61
CA THR A 1092 -24.75 -33.29 -6.72
C THR A 1092 -24.19 -32.06 -6.02
N PHE A 1093 -23.69 -32.20 -4.79
CA PHE A 1093 -23.10 -31.07 -4.07
C PHE A 1093 -21.78 -30.58 -4.72
N ASN A 1094 -21.05 -31.45 -5.40
CA ASN A 1094 -19.91 -31.05 -6.24
C ASN A 1094 -20.34 -30.18 -7.43
N LYS A 1095 -21.50 -30.46 -8.05
CA LYS A 1095 -22.06 -29.59 -9.11
C LYS A 1095 -22.44 -28.21 -8.57
N ILE A 1096 -22.97 -28.14 -7.34
CA ILE A 1096 -23.28 -26.87 -6.66
C ILE A 1096 -22.00 -26.06 -6.42
N LEU A 1097 -20.95 -26.72 -5.94
CA LEU A 1097 -19.63 -26.10 -5.78
C LEU A 1097 -19.12 -25.55 -7.11
N LEU A 1098 -19.08 -26.35 -8.17
CA LEU A 1098 -18.62 -25.93 -9.50
C LEU A 1098 -19.44 -24.75 -10.05
N HIS A 1099 -20.76 -24.75 -9.82
CA HIS A 1099 -21.62 -23.63 -10.18
C HIS A 1099 -21.21 -22.34 -9.43
N CYS A 1100 -20.98 -22.43 -8.12
CA CYS A 1100 -20.54 -21.28 -7.31
C CYS A 1100 -19.16 -20.76 -7.73
N LEU A 1101 -18.23 -21.65 -8.08
CA LEU A 1101 -16.91 -21.27 -8.59
C LEU A 1101 -17.02 -20.53 -9.93
N ASN A 1102 -17.88 -20.99 -10.85
CA ASN A 1102 -18.14 -20.33 -12.13
C ASN A 1102 -18.76 -18.93 -11.97
N MET A 1103 -19.46 -18.68 -10.86
CA MET A 1103 -19.96 -17.35 -10.50
C MET A 1103 -18.88 -16.44 -9.88
N GLY A 1104 -17.63 -16.89 -9.78
CA GLY A 1104 -16.49 -16.13 -9.27
C GLY A 1104 -16.28 -16.19 -7.77
N ASN A 1105 -16.89 -17.16 -7.07
CA ASN A 1105 -16.54 -17.46 -5.68
C ASN A 1105 -15.25 -18.29 -5.62
N THR A 1106 -14.49 -18.20 -4.52
CA THR A 1106 -13.36 -19.10 -4.27
C THR A 1106 -13.78 -20.29 -3.42
N PRO A 1107 -13.08 -21.45 -3.50
CA PRO A 1107 -13.30 -22.58 -2.60
C PRO A 1107 -13.16 -22.16 -1.13
N ASN A 1108 -12.24 -21.24 -0.85
CA ASN A 1108 -12.01 -20.63 0.46
C ASN A 1108 -13.21 -19.84 1.03
N GLN A 1109 -14.27 -19.63 0.26
CA GLN A 1109 -15.50 -18.97 0.70
C GLN A 1109 -16.75 -19.84 0.56
N PHE A 1110 -16.61 -21.04 -0.02
CA PHE A 1110 -17.75 -21.91 -0.28
C PHE A 1110 -18.24 -22.57 1.01
N LYS A 1111 -19.54 -22.46 1.26
CA LYS A 1111 -20.27 -23.21 2.26
C LYS A 1111 -21.53 -23.73 1.60
N THR A 1112 -21.82 -25.02 1.69
CA THR A 1112 -23.07 -25.59 1.20
C THR A 1112 -24.24 -24.86 1.87
N PRO A 1113 -25.16 -24.23 1.11
CA PRO A 1113 -26.33 -23.60 1.69
C PRO A 1113 -27.19 -24.67 2.37
N ARG A 1114 -27.46 -24.54 3.67
CA ARG A 1114 -28.34 -25.47 4.40
C ARG A 1114 -29.82 -25.24 4.11
N TYR A 1115 -30.16 -24.09 3.56
CA TYR A 1115 -31.49 -23.76 3.04
C TYR A 1115 -31.37 -23.12 1.65
N VAL A 1116 -32.19 -23.61 0.72
CA VAL A 1116 -32.28 -23.10 -0.65
C VAL A 1116 -33.68 -22.52 -0.85
N GLY A 1117 -33.79 -21.20 -0.78
CA GLY A 1117 -35.05 -20.49 -1.06
C GLY A 1117 -35.25 -20.17 -2.55
N SER A 1118 -36.42 -19.61 -2.88
CA SER A 1118 -36.78 -19.16 -4.25
C SER A 1118 -35.85 -18.11 -4.85
N ASN A 1119 -35.03 -17.44 -4.04
CA ASN A 1119 -34.04 -16.46 -4.49
C ASN A 1119 -32.73 -17.10 -5.01
N ASN A 1120 -32.59 -18.43 -4.93
CA ASN A 1120 -31.40 -19.18 -5.36
C ASN A 1120 -31.76 -20.29 -6.36
N MET A 1121 -32.57 -19.92 -7.36
CA MET A 1121 -33.13 -20.83 -8.38
C MET A 1121 -32.10 -21.78 -9.03
N PRO A 1122 -30.89 -21.35 -9.42
CA PRO A 1122 -29.95 -22.25 -10.07
C PRO A 1122 -29.48 -23.41 -9.16
N ILE A 1123 -29.27 -23.16 -7.87
CA ILE A 1123 -28.91 -24.21 -6.91
C ILE A 1123 -30.11 -25.13 -6.67
N PHE A 1124 -31.31 -24.56 -6.56
CA PHE A 1124 -32.53 -25.34 -6.43
C PHE A 1124 -32.76 -26.29 -7.61
N GLU A 1125 -32.56 -25.81 -8.84
CA GLU A 1125 -32.63 -26.59 -10.07
C GLU A 1125 -31.60 -27.73 -10.08
N ILE A 1126 -30.33 -27.45 -9.75
CA ILE A 1126 -29.28 -28.48 -9.67
C ILE A 1126 -29.70 -29.60 -8.71
N VAL A 1127 -30.21 -29.26 -7.53
CA VAL A 1127 -30.60 -30.26 -6.53
C VAL A 1127 -31.83 -31.04 -7.00
N CYS A 1128 -32.84 -30.36 -7.55
CA CYS A 1128 -34.07 -31.00 -8.05
C CYS A 1128 -33.80 -31.95 -9.24
N ASP A 1129 -32.98 -31.53 -10.21
CA ASP A 1129 -32.63 -32.33 -11.40
C ASP A 1129 -31.84 -33.59 -11.08
N ASN A 1130 -31.21 -33.63 -9.91
CA ASN A 1130 -30.41 -34.77 -9.45
C ASN A 1130 -31.13 -35.62 -8.39
N VAL A 1131 -32.40 -35.39 -8.11
CA VAL A 1131 -33.20 -36.27 -7.23
C VAL A 1131 -33.31 -37.65 -7.86
N ALA A 1132 -32.90 -38.67 -7.11
CA ALA A 1132 -32.99 -40.08 -7.49
C ALA A 1132 -34.25 -40.74 -6.92
N LYS A 1133 -34.56 -40.49 -5.64
CA LYS A 1133 -35.72 -41.04 -4.92
C LYS A 1133 -36.29 -40.00 -3.95
N SER A 1134 -37.58 -40.11 -3.63
CA SER A 1134 -38.25 -39.26 -2.63
C SER A 1134 -39.09 -40.10 -1.68
N TYR A 1135 -39.13 -39.70 -0.41
CA TYR A 1135 -39.80 -40.37 0.69
C TYR A 1135 -40.58 -39.33 1.49
N PHE A 1136 -41.80 -39.66 1.91
CA PHE A 1136 -42.60 -38.82 2.80
C PHE A 1136 -42.69 -39.47 4.17
N SER A 1137 -42.55 -38.66 5.22
CA SER A 1137 -42.67 -39.11 6.59
C SER A 1137 -44.10 -39.57 6.90
N THR A 1138 -44.17 -40.61 7.72
CA THR A 1138 -45.39 -41.24 8.26
C THR A 1138 -45.44 -41.13 9.79
N ALA A 1139 -44.58 -40.28 10.37
CA ALA A 1139 -44.37 -40.20 11.81
C ALA A 1139 -45.49 -39.56 12.63
N TYR A 1140 -46.35 -38.74 11.99
CA TYR A 1140 -47.44 -37.99 12.62
C TYR A 1140 -48.80 -38.40 12.07
#